data_AF-A0A9I9DKR4-F1
#
_entry.id   AF-A0A9I9DKR4-F1
#
_cell.length_a   1.000
_cell.length_b   1.000
_cell.length_c   1.000
_cell.angle_alpha   90.00
_cell.angle_beta   90.00
_cell.angle_gamma   90.00
#
_symmetry.space_group_name_H-M   'P 1'
#
loop_
_entity.id
_entity.type
_entity.pdbx_description
1 polymer ?
#
loop_
_entity_poly.entity_id
_entity_poly.type
_entity_poly.pdbx_seq_one_letter_code
_entity_poly.pdbx_strand_id
1 'polypeptide(L)'
;MAYGQTGTGKTYTLGRMGKEDASERGIMVRALEDIIANVSPTSDSVEISYLQLYMESIQDLLAPEKVNIPINEDPKTGEVSAPGATVVKIQDIDHFLHLLEISESNRHAANTKLNTESSRSHAILMVYVRRAVSKRNEDMTASQGNANDHAIDILGGNGIPMIRKSKLLVVDLAGSERINKSGSEGHLLEEAKFINLSLTSLGKCINALAENSSHIPTRDSKLTRLLRDSFGGSARTSLIITIGPSSRYHAETASTIMFGQRAMKIVNMIKLKEEFDYESLCRKLENQVDNLTAEVDRQQKLRESEKYKLEKELRDCQASFAEAENSLITRSEFLEKENTRMEKEMADLLIELNRQRDRNDLMCDKVSHLEMSLEHSKQHQLENYSYQKVLADTTQMYEKNIADLKKQLEVEHARAVSGKEELEVMKKILSDHKKSIQHHETENSAYKKALAEATQRFEKKIAELTKQLEDKNAHVEVIEEQLHSAKSCLSNHQNSMQEEIEDLKEKLRRSCQSHEGILTEFQSLKSEHKNLVEEKEKLKEELYITRQKLLSEEKQRKTVENELAKIKRSVPTSENDFEDKKSYMKDNIHREPSNLASPMGFHKAGQLKETNSGQRATIAKICEEVGLQKILQLLTSTDSDVQVHAVKVVANLAAEDSNQEKIVDEGGLDALLMLLQSSRNMTILRVASGAIANLAMNERNQAVIMSKGGAQLLARTASRTDDPQTLRMVAGALANLCGNEKLHKMLKDDGGIKALLEMVTSGNNDVIAQVARGMANFAKCESRGIVQGRKKGRSLLMEDGALTWLISNSHTSSASTRRHIELALCHLAQNEENAVDFVNSDGVRELERISRESNKEDIRNLARKMLKLNPTFQAQAQAH
;
A
#
# COMPACT_ATOMS: atom_id res chain seq x y z
N MET A 1 2.96 -18.29 -29.53
CA MET A 1 3.37 -19.70 -29.48
C MET A 1 3.06 -20.38 -30.81
N ALA A 2 3.84 -21.37 -31.26
CA ALA A 2 3.53 -22.19 -32.43
C ALA A 2 3.28 -23.65 -32.03
N TYR A 3 2.20 -24.26 -32.54
CA TYR A 3 1.76 -25.62 -32.23
C TYR A 3 1.38 -26.37 -33.50
N GLY A 4 1.79 -27.63 -33.63
CA GLY A 4 1.49 -28.46 -34.80
C GLY A 4 2.45 -29.63 -34.95
N GLN A 5 2.16 -30.51 -35.91
CA GLN A 5 3.01 -31.67 -36.20
C GLN A 5 4.41 -31.23 -36.65
N THR A 6 5.41 -32.08 -36.44
CA THR A 6 6.76 -31.90 -36.99
C THR A 6 6.75 -31.67 -38.50
N GLY A 7 7.59 -30.76 -38.99
CA GLY A 7 7.66 -30.41 -40.41
C GLY A 7 6.56 -29.47 -40.92
N THR A 8 5.61 -29.04 -40.09
CA THR A 8 4.53 -28.12 -40.52
C THR A 8 4.91 -26.63 -40.51
N GLY A 9 6.13 -26.29 -40.12
CA GLY A 9 6.64 -24.91 -40.18
C GLY A 9 6.65 -24.11 -38.88
N LYS A 10 6.59 -24.76 -37.70
CA LYS A 10 6.68 -24.08 -36.38
C LYS A 10 7.94 -23.22 -36.25
N THR A 11 9.11 -23.86 -36.35
CA THR A 11 10.42 -23.21 -36.26
C THR A 11 10.65 -22.23 -37.41
N TYR A 12 10.17 -22.53 -38.61
CA TYR A 12 10.21 -21.60 -39.75
C TYR A 12 9.50 -20.28 -39.44
N THR A 13 8.31 -20.37 -38.83
CA THR A 13 7.49 -19.20 -38.49
C THR A 13 8.11 -18.38 -37.35
N LEU A 14 8.71 -19.04 -36.36
CA LEU A 14 9.20 -18.38 -35.15
C LEU A 14 10.67 -17.95 -35.23
N GLY A 15 11.57 -18.89 -35.53
CA GLY A 15 13.02 -18.76 -35.28
C GLY A 15 13.88 -18.52 -36.52
N ARG A 16 13.30 -18.33 -37.71
CA ARG A 16 14.08 -18.11 -38.93
C ARG A 16 14.85 -16.78 -38.85
N MET A 17 16.17 -16.82 -39.04
CA MET A 17 17.03 -15.65 -38.89
C MET A 17 16.98 -14.65 -40.05
N GLY A 18 16.67 -15.13 -41.27
CA GLY A 18 16.70 -14.30 -42.49
C GLY A 18 18.04 -13.61 -42.71
N LYS A 19 19.14 -14.38 -42.70
CA LYS A 19 20.51 -13.84 -42.87
C LYS A 19 20.76 -13.23 -44.25
N GLU A 20 20.18 -13.83 -45.29
CA GLU A 20 20.35 -13.38 -46.68
C GLU A 20 19.21 -12.45 -47.12
N ASP A 21 17.99 -12.71 -46.66
CA ASP A 21 16.80 -11.91 -46.95
C ASP A 21 16.02 -11.59 -45.66
N ALA A 22 15.88 -10.29 -45.38
CA ALA A 22 15.11 -9.81 -44.23
C ALA A 22 13.61 -10.18 -44.32
N SER A 23 13.09 -10.43 -45.52
CA SER A 23 11.71 -10.91 -45.72
C SER A 23 11.49 -12.30 -45.10
N GLU A 24 12.55 -13.09 -44.95
CA GLU A 24 12.50 -14.44 -44.40
C GLU A 24 12.64 -14.48 -42.87
N ARG A 25 12.81 -13.34 -42.21
CA ARG A 25 12.89 -13.26 -40.74
C ARG A 25 11.61 -13.80 -40.09
N GLY A 26 11.78 -14.65 -39.08
CA GLY A 26 10.72 -15.18 -38.24
C GLY A 26 10.27 -14.18 -37.18
N ILE A 27 9.24 -14.56 -36.41
CA ILE A 27 8.62 -13.70 -35.40
C ILE A 27 9.61 -13.26 -34.31
N MET A 28 10.55 -14.12 -33.89
CA MET A 28 11.52 -13.77 -32.84
C MET A 28 12.35 -12.54 -33.21
N VAL A 29 12.88 -12.51 -34.44
CA VAL A 29 13.71 -11.40 -34.94
C VAL A 29 12.86 -10.15 -35.15
N ARG A 30 11.73 -10.28 -35.87
CA ARG A 30 10.83 -9.16 -36.18
C ARG A 30 10.27 -8.50 -34.91
N ALA A 31 9.91 -9.29 -33.91
CA ALA A 31 9.40 -8.76 -32.65
C ALA A 31 10.48 -7.96 -31.91
N LEU A 32 11.74 -8.40 -31.93
CA LEU A 32 12.79 -7.67 -31.26
C LEU A 32 13.22 -6.41 -32.01
N GLU A 33 13.23 -6.43 -33.34
CA GLU A 33 13.41 -5.22 -34.15
C GLU A 33 12.39 -4.14 -33.76
N ASP A 34 11.11 -4.52 -33.66
CA ASP A 34 10.05 -3.62 -33.25
C ASP A 34 10.21 -3.14 -31.80
N ILE A 35 10.54 -4.05 -30.86
CA ILE A 35 10.79 -3.66 -29.46
C ILE A 35 11.94 -2.66 -29.37
N ILE A 36 13.09 -2.96 -30.00
CA ILE A 36 14.29 -2.11 -29.96
C ILE A 36 14.01 -0.74 -30.60
N ALA A 37 13.26 -0.69 -31.70
CA ALA A 37 12.87 0.56 -32.36
C ALA A 37 12.00 1.47 -31.47
N ASN A 38 11.26 0.88 -30.52
CA ASN A 38 10.29 1.59 -29.68
C ASN A 38 10.77 1.86 -28.24
N VAL A 39 11.95 1.40 -27.83
CA VAL A 39 12.51 1.64 -26.48
C VAL A 39 13.47 2.82 -26.47
N SER A 40 13.48 3.57 -25.37
CA SER A 40 14.44 4.65 -25.16
C SER A 40 15.78 4.09 -24.66
N PRO A 41 16.91 4.31 -25.37
CA PRO A 41 18.21 3.76 -24.97
C PRO A 41 18.71 4.24 -23.60
N THR A 42 18.20 5.37 -23.11
CA THR A 42 18.68 6.02 -21.88
C THR A 42 17.87 5.63 -20.64
N SER A 43 16.60 5.22 -20.80
CA SER A 43 15.68 4.97 -19.69
C SER A 43 15.10 3.56 -19.65
N ASP A 44 15.12 2.85 -20.78
CA ASP A 44 14.50 1.54 -20.92
C ASP A 44 15.57 0.45 -20.99
N SER A 45 15.20 -0.78 -20.63
CA SER A 45 16.06 -1.95 -20.80
C SER A 45 15.31 -3.10 -21.47
N VAL A 46 16.03 -3.82 -22.33
CA VAL A 46 15.57 -5.05 -22.98
C VAL A 46 16.55 -6.15 -22.60
N GLU A 47 16.04 -7.23 -22.04
CA GLU A 47 16.81 -8.37 -21.57
C GLU A 47 16.21 -9.66 -22.14
N ILE A 48 17.03 -10.66 -22.45
CA ILE A 48 16.55 -11.95 -22.94
C ILE A 48 17.04 -13.11 -22.08
N SER A 49 16.28 -14.19 -22.11
CA SER A 49 16.69 -15.52 -21.69
C SER A 49 16.18 -16.53 -22.70
N TYR A 50 16.95 -17.56 -23.02
CA TYR A 50 16.52 -18.56 -23.99
C TYR A 50 16.69 -19.98 -23.42
N LEU A 51 15.58 -20.70 -23.30
CA LEU A 51 15.52 -21.99 -22.63
C LEU A 51 15.08 -23.10 -23.58
N GLN A 52 15.63 -24.29 -23.37
CA GLN A 52 15.16 -25.54 -23.95
C GLN A 52 14.50 -26.39 -22.87
N LEU A 53 13.31 -26.91 -23.14
CA LEU A 53 12.64 -27.91 -22.32
C LEU A 53 12.62 -29.24 -23.06
N TYR A 54 13.31 -30.22 -22.51
CA TYR A 54 13.42 -31.57 -23.05
C TYR A 54 13.31 -32.59 -21.91
N MET A 55 12.43 -33.59 -22.05
CA MET A 55 12.16 -34.62 -21.03
C MET A 55 11.94 -34.05 -19.61
N GLU A 56 11.11 -33.02 -19.45
CA GLU A 56 10.88 -32.35 -18.16
C GLU A 56 12.16 -31.79 -17.49
N SER A 57 13.24 -31.58 -18.24
CA SER A 57 14.45 -30.87 -17.84
C SER A 57 14.56 -29.55 -18.59
N ILE A 58 14.90 -28.48 -17.86
CA ILE A 58 15.10 -27.14 -18.43
C ILE A 58 16.60 -26.89 -18.55
N GLN A 59 17.06 -26.64 -19.77
CA GLN A 59 18.43 -26.26 -20.08
C GLN A 59 18.46 -24.82 -20.58
N ASP A 60 19.48 -24.07 -20.17
CA ASP A 60 19.76 -22.73 -20.66
C ASP A 60 20.53 -22.80 -21.98
N LEU A 61 20.03 -22.14 -23.03
CA LEU A 61 20.68 -22.11 -24.34
C LEU A 61 21.75 -21.01 -24.44
N LEU A 62 21.72 -20.02 -23.55
CA LEU A 62 22.76 -18.99 -23.44
C LEU A 62 23.94 -19.46 -22.57
N ALA A 63 23.71 -20.43 -21.68
CA ALA A 63 24.69 -21.01 -20.78
C ALA A 63 24.48 -22.54 -20.67
N PRO A 64 24.91 -23.33 -21.68
CA PRO A 64 24.54 -24.74 -21.85
C PRO A 64 24.97 -25.67 -20.70
N GLU A 65 25.90 -25.23 -19.85
CA GLU A 65 26.30 -25.92 -18.62
C GLU A 65 25.20 -25.90 -17.53
N LYS A 66 24.26 -24.94 -17.61
CA LYS A 66 23.14 -24.82 -16.66
C LYS A 66 21.96 -25.68 -17.12
N VAL A 67 21.78 -26.80 -16.44
CA VAL A 67 20.70 -27.78 -16.68
C VAL A 67 19.79 -27.91 -15.45
N ASN A 68 18.60 -28.46 -15.65
CA ASN A 68 17.58 -28.68 -14.62
C ASN A 68 17.17 -27.41 -13.85
N ILE A 69 17.05 -26.27 -14.54
CA ILE A 69 16.69 -25.00 -13.89
C ILE A 69 15.33 -25.11 -13.19
N PRO A 70 15.21 -24.72 -11.91
CA PRO A 70 13.95 -24.77 -11.18
C PRO A 70 13.00 -23.65 -11.66
N ILE A 71 11.70 -23.97 -11.65
CA ILE A 71 10.63 -22.99 -11.88
C ILE A 71 10.12 -22.51 -10.54
N ASN A 72 10.15 -21.20 -10.33
CA ASN A 72 9.54 -20.55 -9.18
C ASN A 72 8.25 -19.84 -9.60
N GLU A 73 7.23 -19.95 -8.75
CA GLU A 73 5.93 -19.33 -8.94
C GLU A 73 5.67 -18.44 -7.73
N ASP A 74 5.59 -17.14 -7.94
CA ASP A 74 5.28 -16.21 -6.85
C ASP A 74 3.85 -16.46 -6.37
N PRO A 75 3.64 -16.80 -5.08
CA PRO A 75 2.32 -17.10 -4.55
C PRO A 75 1.40 -15.87 -4.45
N LYS A 76 1.96 -14.65 -4.40
CA LYS A 76 1.22 -13.38 -4.32
C LYS A 76 0.88 -12.84 -5.71
N THR A 77 1.87 -12.79 -6.60
CA THR A 77 1.68 -12.19 -7.94
C THR A 77 1.24 -13.21 -8.99
N GLY A 78 1.44 -14.50 -8.73
CA GLY A 78 1.22 -15.58 -9.69
C GLY A 78 2.32 -15.68 -10.76
N GLU A 79 3.33 -14.80 -10.71
CA GLU A 79 4.36 -14.67 -11.74
C GLU A 79 5.30 -15.89 -11.77
N VAL A 80 5.55 -16.37 -12.99
CA VAL A 80 6.45 -17.50 -13.22
C VAL A 80 7.83 -17.02 -13.62
N SER A 81 8.84 -17.44 -12.85
CA SER A 81 10.25 -17.14 -13.08
C SER A 81 11.11 -18.39 -13.08
N ALA A 82 12.26 -18.30 -13.75
CA ALA A 82 13.28 -19.33 -13.78
C ALA A 82 14.59 -18.70 -13.26
N PRO A 83 14.75 -18.56 -11.92
CA PRO A 83 15.82 -17.75 -11.33
C PRO A 83 17.25 -18.27 -11.64
N GLY A 84 17.40 -19.53 -12.01
CA GLY A 84 18.69 -20.09 -12.45
C GLY A 84 19.03 -19.85 -13.93
N ALA A 85 18.12 -19.26 -14.70
CA ALA A 85 18.33 -18.97 -16.12
C ALA A 85 19.18 -17.70 -16.31
N THR A 86 20.06 -17.73 -17.31
CA THR A 86 20.86 -16.59 -17.71
C THR A 86 19.98 -15.53 -18.36
N VAL A 87 20.15 -14.29 -17.93
CA VAL A 87 19.45 -13.12 -18.45
C VAL A 87 20.50 -12.15 -18.99
N VAL A 88 20.43 -11.83 -20.27
CA VAL A 88 21.41 -10.98 -20.96
C VAL A 88 20.73 -9.70 -21.45
N LYS A 89 21.28 -8.54 -21.11
CA LYS A 89 20.81 -7.25 -21.62
C LYS A 89 21.21 -7.08 -23.08
N ILE A 90 20.24 -6.78 -23.93
CA ILE A 90 20.45 -6.52 -25.36
C ILE A 90 20.93 -5.08 -25.55
N GLN A 91 21.89 -4.90 -26.46
CA GLN A 91 22.47 -3.60 -26.80
C GLN A 91 21.87 -3.09 -28.11
N ASP A 92 21.86 -3.95 -29.13
CA ASP A 92 21.31 -3.71 -30.45
C ASP A 92 20.78 -5.02 -31.07
N ILE A 93 20.23 -4.93 -32.28
CA ILE A 93 19.68 -6.08 -33.00
C ILE A 93 20.75 -7.10 -33.39
N ASP A 94 21.97 -6.66 -33.70
CA ASP A 94 23.07 -7.54 -34.12
C ASP A 94 23.56 -8.40 -32.95
N HIS A 95 23.65 -7.81 -31.75
CA HIS A 95 23.92 -8.53 -30.51
C HIS A 95 22.87 -9.61 -30.25
N PHE A 96 21.58 -9.31 -30.49
CA PHE A 96 20.53 -10.32 -30.38
C PHE A 96 20.66 -11.44 -31.42
N LEU A 97 20.88 -11.10 -32.69
CA LEU A 97 21.04 -12.09 -33.76
C LEU A 97 22.20 -13.05 -33.46
N HIS A 98 23.30 -12.51 -32.95
CA HIS A 98 24.45 -13.31 -32.51
C HIS A 98 24.11 -14.23 -31.33
N LEU A 99 23.42 -13.73 -30.30
CA LEU A 99 22.98 -14.56 -29.16
C LEU A 99 22.00 -15.65 -29.59
N LEU A 100 21.08 -15.34 -30.50
CA LEU A 100 20.11 -16.29 -31.02
C LEU A 100 20.82 -17.37 -31.88
N GLU A 101 21.84 -17.01 -32.65
CA GLU A 101 22.65 -17.96 -33.43
C GLU A 101 23.45 -18.92 -32.54
N ILE A 102 24.12 -18.39 -31.50
CA ILE A 102 24.81 -19.21 -30.50
C ILE A 102 23.82 -20.13 -29.80
N SER A 103 22.66 -19.62 -29.41
CA SER A 103 21.64 -20.40 -28.70
C SER A 103 21.07 -21.54 -29.55
N GLU A 104 20.80 -21.30 -30.84
CA GLU A 104 20.35 -22.36 -31.76
C GLU A 104 21.47 -23.38 -32.04
N SER A 105 22.72 -22.93 -32.11
CA SER A 105 23.88 -23.84 -32.22
C SER A 105 24.01 -24.72 -30.98
N ASN A 106 23.83 -24.14 -29.79
CA ASN A 106 23.82 -24.87 -28.52
C ASN A 106 22.65 -25.86 -28.44
N ARG A 107 21.46 -25.45 -28.90
CA ARG A 107 20.29 -26.34 -29.01
C ARG A 107 20.58 -27.50 -29.95
N HIS A 108 21.18 -27.25 -31.11
CA HIS A 108 21.54 -28.29 -32.06
C HIS A 108 22.59 -29.26 -31.47
N ALA A 109 23.63 -28.74 -30.82
CA ALA A 109 24.64 -29.55 -30.16
C ALA A 109 24.07 -30.40 -29.01
N ALA A 110 23.19 -29.82 -28.18
CA ALA A 110 22.47 -30.53 -27.12
C ALA A 110 21.61 -31.66 -27.70
N ASN A 111 20.91 -31.39 -28.81
CA ASN A 111 20.09 -32.39 -29.46
C ASN A 111 20.93 -33.57 -29.96
N THR A 112 22.06 -33.31 -30.61
CA THR A 112 23.01 -34.33 -31.09
C THR A 112 23.60 -35.14 -29.94
N LYS A 113 24.01 -34.48 -28.84
CA LYS A 113 24.55 -35.14 -27.63
C LYS A 113 23.53 -36.07 -26.97
N LEU A 114 22.24 -35.73 -27.07
CA LEU A 114 21.15 -36.49 -26.47
C LEU A 114 20.55 -37.55 -27.42
N ASN A 115 21.03 -37.67 -28.67
CA ASN A 115 20.43 -38.47 -29.75
C ASN A 115 18.97 -38.10 -30.05
N THR A 116 18.66 -36.80 -30.03
CA THR A 116 17.31 -36.25 -30.16
C THR A 116 17.21 -35.36 -31.39
N GLU A 117 16.01 -35.24 -31.94
CA GLU A 117 15.73 -34.29 -33.02
C GLU A 117 15.17 -32.98 -32.42
N SER A 118 15.43 -31.83 -33.06
CA SER A 118 14.88 -30.54 -32.64
C SER A 118 13.35 -30.52 -32.57
N SER A 119 12.68 -31.43 -33.28
CA SER A 119 11.25 -31.70 -33.24
C SER A 119 10.73 -32.17 -31.88
N ARG A 120 11.62 -32.65 -30.99
CA ARG A 120 11.28 -33.31 -29.73
C ARG A 120 11.46 -32.45 -28.49
N SER A 121 12.00 -31.24 -28.62
CA SER A 121 12.19 -30.30 -27.52
C SER A 121 11.44 -29.00 -27.76
N HIS A 122 10.98 -28.36 -26.68
CA HIS A 122 10.39 -27.02 -26.74
C HIS A 122 11.47 -25.97 -26.57
N ALA A 123 11.43 -24.90 -27.36
CA ALA A 123 12.29 -23.75 -27.19
C ALA A 123 11.47 -22.53 -26.74
N ILE A 124 11.93 -21.84 -25.71
CA ILE A 124 11.21 -20.75 -25.04
C ILE A 124 12.14 -19.54 -24.93
N LEU A 125 11.96 -18.58 -25.84
CA LEU A 125 12.59 -17.27 -25.75
C LEU A 125 11.75 -16.38 -24.84
N MET A 126 12.37 -15.87 -23.78
CA MET A 126 11.81 -14.90 -22.87
C MET A 126 12.46 -13.54 -23.13
N VAL A 127 11.65 -12.53 -23.45
CA VAL A 127 12.11 -11.15 -23.61
C VAL A 127 11.48 -10.32 -22.50
N TYR A 128 12.31 -9.70 -21.68
CA TYR A 128 11.92 -8.80 -20.61
C TYR A 128 12.14 -7.37 -21.06
N VAL A 129 11.12 -6.52 -20.92
CA VAL A 129 11.19 -5.10 -21.26
C VAL A 129 10.86 -4.30 -20.02
N ARG A 130 11.75 -3.40 -19.62
CA ARG A 130 11.51 -2.43 -18.55
C ARG A 130 11.49 -1.04 -19.16
N ARG A 131 10.41 -0.30 -18.91
CA ARG A 131 10.23 1.06 -19.42
C ARG A 131 9.95 2.04 -18.30
N ALA A 132 10.65 3.17 -18.30
CA ALA A 132 10.32 4.26 -17.40
C ALA A 132 8.99 4.92 -17.81
N VAL A 133 8.06 5.03 -16.86
CA VAL A 133 6.77 5.70 -17.05
C VAL A 133 6.90 7.12 -16.52
N SER A 134 7.10 8.08 -17.42
CA SER A 134 6.89 9.49 -17.09
C SER A 134 5.40 9.78 -17.20
N LYS A 135 4.76 10.32 -16.14
CA LYS A 135 3.41 10.89 -16.26
C LYS A 135 3.48 12.02 -17.27
N ARG A 136 2.98 11.80 -18.49
CA ARG A 136 2.73 12.90 -19.42
C ARG A 136 1.55 13.68 -18.86
N ASN A 137 1.75 14.98 -18.66
CA ASN A 137 0.70 15.95 -18.41
C ASN A 137 -0.19 16.07 -19.66
N GLU A 138 -1.08 15.12 -19.86
CA GLU A 138 -2.22 15.26 -20.76
C GLU A 138 -3.46 15.41 -19.89
N ASP A 139 -3.62 16.60 -19.31
CA ASP A 139 -4.88 17.20 -18.85
C ASP A 139 -4.57 18.64 -18.40
N MET A 140 -4.14 19.47 -19.36
CA MET A 140 -4.09 20.93 -19.21
C MET A 140 -5.17 21.56 -20.08
N THR A 141 -6.42 21.34 -19.69
CA THR A 141 -7.51 22.26 -20.04
C THR A 141 -8.47 22.40 -18.87
N ALA A 142 -8.57 23.62 -18.38
CA ALA A 142 -9.59 24.17 -17.48
C ALA A 142 -9.51 23.80 -15.98
N SER A 143 -8.76 24.59 -15.21
CA SER A 143 -9.33 25.48 -14.19
C SER A 143 -8.25 26.30 -13.49
N GLN A 144 -8.19 27.60 -13.80
CA GLN A 144 -7.62 28.60 -12.90
C GLN A 144 -8.49 28.65 -11.65
N GLY A 145 -7.93 28.37 -10.48
CA GLY A 145 -8.64 28.46 -9.21
C GLY A 145 -7.75 28.20 -8.01
N ASN A 146 -7.35 29.30 -7.37
CA ASN A 146 -6.91 29.44 -5.98
C ASN A 146 -5.55 28.83 -5.57
N ALA A 147 -4.55 29.70 -5.62
CA ALA A 147 -3.39 29.66 -4.72
C ALA A 147 -3.88 29.80 -3.27
N ASN A 148 -3.72 28.75 -2.47
CA ASN A 148 -3.47 28.79 -1.02
C ASN A 148 -3.55 27.36 -0.45
N ASP A 149 -2.70 26.45 -0.94
CA ASP A 149 -2.47 25.18 -0.27
C ASP A 149 -0.95 24.95 -0.17
N HIS A 150 -0.35 25.51 0.87
CA HIS A 150 1.04 25.30 1.24
C HIS A 150 1.18 24.03 2.08
N ALA A 151 0.70 22.91 1.55
CA ALA A 151 1.05 21.57 2.03
C ALA A 151 2.27 21.06 1.25
N ILE A 152 3.46 21.32 1.80
CA ILE A 152 4.67 20.49 1.67
C ILE A 152 5.06 20.14 0.22
N ASP A 153 5.68 21.11 -0.47
CA ASP A 153 6.43 20.96 -1.72
C ASP A 153 7.82 20.32 -1.46
N ILE A 154 7.87 19.11 -0.89
CA ILE A 154 9.13 18.38 -0.58
C ILE A 154 9.58 17.47 -1.75
N LEU A 155 8.74 17.27 -2.78
CA LEU A 155 9.09 16.49 -3.97
C LEU A 155 8.78 17.31 -5.21
N GLY A 156 9.70 18.21 -5.56
CA GLY A 156 9.57 19.12 -6.70
C GLY A 156 9.00 18.44 -7.95
N GLY A 157 7.75 18.79 -8.28
CA GLY A 157 7.09 18.70 -9.59
C GLY A 157 6.98 17.37 -10.34
N ASN A 158 7.71 16.32 -9.97
CA ASN A 158 7.75 15.04 -10.70
C ASN A 158 7.41 13.91 -9.73
N GLY A 159 6.25 13.28 -9.93
CA GLY A 159 5.82 12.12 -9.15
C GLY A 159 6.88 11.00 -9.09
N ILE A 160 6.72 10.10 -8.12
CA ILE A 160 7.63 8.96 -7.90
C ILE A 160 7.88 8.24 -9.24
N PRO A 161 9.15 8.05 -9.66
CA PRO A 161 9.45 7.39 -10.92
C PRO A 161 8.86 5.98 -10.92
N MET A 162 8.03 5.68 -11.91
CA MET A 162 7.38 4.37 -12.08
C MET A 162 8.07 3.61 -13.21
N ILE A 163 8.22 2.30 -13.07
CA ILE A 163 8.69 1.39 -14.11
C ILE A 163 7.54 0.47 -14.51
N ARG A 164 7.31 0.37 -15.82
CA ARG A 164 6.46 -0.66 -16.40
C ARG A 164 7.30 -1.85 -16.80
N LYS A 165 7.00 -3.02 -16.24
CA LYS A 165 7.66 -4.29 -16.58
C LYS A 165 6.76 -5.08 -17.55
N SER A 166 7.36 -5.61 -18.61
CA SER A 166 6.67 -6.45 -19.59
C SER A 166 7.50 -7.69 -19.89
N LYS A 167 6.82 -8.80 -20.20
CA LYS A 167 7.45 -10.08 -20.55
C LYS A 167 6.78 -10.63 -21.81
N LEU A 168 7.55 -10.81 -22.87
CA LEU A 168 7.13 -11.50 -24.08
C LEU A 168 7.71 -12.93 -24.07
N LEU A 169 6.84 -13.91 -24.32
CA LEU A 169 7.19 -15.32 -24.41
C LEU A 169 6.98 -15.80 -25.85
N VAL A 170 8.05 -16.15 -26.54
CA VAL A 170 8.00 -16.79 -27.86
C VAL A 170 8.36 -18.26 -27.70
N VAL A 171 7.41 -19.13 -27.98
CA VAL A 171 7.49 -20.56 -27.68
C VAL A 171 7.33 -21.37 -28.95
N ASP A 172 8.40 -22.08 -29.32
CA ASP A 172 8.43 -23.11 -30.35
C ASP A 172 8.21 -24.46 -29.68
N LEU A 173 7.00 -25.01 -29.82
CA LEU A 173 6.65 -26.28 -29.19
C LEU A 173 7.22 -27.46 -30.00
N ALA A 174 7.44 -28.58 -29.31
CA ALA A 174 7.71 -29.87 -29.93
C ALA A 174 6.55 -30.32 -30.86
N GLY A 175 6.82 -31.31 -31.71
CA GLY A 175 5.82 -31.95 -32.58
C GLY A 175 4.63 -32.51 -31.82
N SER A 176 3.42 -32.27 -32.31
CA SER A 176 2.17 -32.74 -31.69
C SER A 176 1.75 -34.16 -32.09
N GLU A 177 2.50 -34.82 -32.96
CA GLU A 177 2.15 -36.13 -33.51
C GLU A 177 2.12 -37.26 -32.46
N ARG A 178 1.20 -38.21 -32.64
CA ARG A 178 1.08 -39.36 -31.74
C ARG A 178 2.09 -40.45 -32.08
N ILE A 179 2.72 -41.00 -31.05
CA ILE A 179 3.86 -41.91 -31.16
C ILE A 179 3.47 -43.35 -31.52
N ASN A 180 2.17 -43.70 -31.48
CA ASN A 180 1.67 -45.05 -31.81
C ASN A 180 1.92 -45.48 -33.28
N LYS A 181 2.61 -44.68 -34.09
CA LYS A 181 3.03 -44.99 -35.47
C LYS A 181 4.55 -45.16 -35.65
N SER A 182 5.38 -45.00 -34.62
CA SER A 182 6.84 -44.91 -34.78
C SER A 182 7.64 -46.20 -34.50
N GLY A 183 7.00 -47.30 -34.09
CA GLY A 183 7.65 -48.60 -33.94
C GLY A 183 8.89 -48.61 -33.02
N SER A 184 8.94 -47.72 -32.02
CA SER A 184 10.15 -47.43 -31.25
C SER A 184 10.26 -48.31 -29.98
N GLU A 185 11.36 -49.06 -29.83
CA GLU A 185 11.67 -49.86 -28.63
C GLU A 185 12.77 -49.18 -27.76
N GLY A 186 12.79 -49.45 -26.45
CA GLY A 186 13.85 -49.01 -25.52
C GLY A 186 13.75 -47.54 -25.04
N HIS A 187 14.90 -46.86 -24.86
CA HIS A 187 14.98 -45.46 -24.38
C HIS A 187 14.14 -44.46 -25.20
N LEU A 188 13.90 -44.75 -26.49
CA LEU A 188 13.02 -43.98 -27.36
C LEU A 188 11.55 -44.00 -26.91
N LEU A 189 11.11 -45.05 -26.20
CA LEU A 189 9.76 -45.16 -25.63
C LEU A 189 9.58 -44.29 -24.37
N GLU A 190 10.62 -44.18 -23.55
CA GLU A 190 10.60 -43.29 -22.37
C GLU A 190 10.63 -41.82 -22.79
N GLU A 191 11.51 -41.46 -23.72
CA GLU A 191 11.56 -40.13 -24.35
C GLU A 191 10.20 -39.76 -24.96
N ALA A 192 9.62 -40.67 -25.74
CA ALA A 192 8.28 -40.56 -26.31
C ALA A 192 7.19 -40.26 -25.25
N LYS A 193 7.26 -40.92 -24.09
CA LYS A 193 6.31 -40.72 -22.99
C LYS A 193 6.41 -39.31 -22.41
N PHE A 194 7.62 -38.77 -22.24
CA PHE A 194 7.84 -37.44 -21.66
C PHE A 194 7.57 -36.28 -22.64
N ILE A 195 7.86 -36.44 -23.93
CA ILE A 195 7.50 -35.43 -24.96
C ILE A 195 5.98 -35.29 -25.00
N ASN A 196 5.26 -36.41 -25.08
CA ASN A 196 3.81 -36.39 -25.00
C ASN A 196 3.29 -35.94 -23.64
N LEU A 197 4.02 -36.13 -22.54
CA LEU A 197 3.59 -35.64 -21.23
C LEU A 197 3.39 -34.12 -21.25
N SER A 198 4.37 -33.36 -21.74
CA SER A 198 4.29 -31.89 -21.78
C SER A 198 3.13 -31.38 -22.67
N LEU A 199 2.96 -31.92 -23.88
CA LEU A 199 1.89 -31.53 -24.80
C LEU A 199 0.52 -32.08 -24.39
N THR A 200 0.45 -33.28 -23.81
CA THR A 200 -0.79 -33.84 -23.26
C THR A 200 -1.25 -33.04 -22.05
N SER A 201 -0.33 -32.65 -21.16
CA SER A 201 -0.62 -31.80 -20.01
C SER A 201 -1.09 -30.42 -20.45
N LEU A 202 -0.46 -29.85 -21.48
CA LEU A 202 -0.94 -28.63 -22.12
C LEU A 202 -2.36 -28.81 -22.67
N GLY A 203 -2.63 -29.91 -23.38
CA GLY A 203 -3.98 -30.26 -23.85
C GLY A 203 -5.01 -30.38 -22.73
N LYS A 204 -4.66 -31.01 -21.60
CA LYS A 204 -5.52 -31.08 -20.41
C LYS A 204 -5.80 -29.70 -19.83
N CYS A 205 -4.78 -28.85 -19.70
CA CYS A 205 -4.95 -27.48 -19.21
C CYS A 205 -5.89 -26.67 -20.11
N ILE A 206 -5.68 -26.75 -21.43
CA ILE A 206 -6.52 -26.08 -22.42
C ILE A 206 -7.98 -26.56 -22.33
N ASN A 207 -8.20 -27.87 -22.21
CA ASN A 207 -9.55 -28.42 -22.07
C ASN A 207 -10.22 -27.96 -20.77
N ALA A 208 -9.52 -28.07 -19.64
CA ALA A 208 -10.03 -27.65 -18.35
C ALA A 208 -10.39 -26.16 -18.34
N LEU A 209 -9.54 -25.31 -18.94
CA LEU A 209 -9.80 -23.88 -19.08
C LEU A 209 -10.98 -23.60 -20.04
N ALA A 210 -11.07 -24.28 -21.17
CA ALA A 210 -12.16 -24.13 -22.13
C ALA A 210 -13.52 -24.55 -21.55
N GLU A 211 -13.53 -25.45 -20.57
CA GLU A 211 -14.71 -25.92 -19.85
C GLU A 211 -15.00 -25.12 -18.56
N ASN A 212 -14.17 -24.12 -18.23
CA ASN A 212 -14.23 -23.34 -16.99
C ASN A 212 -14.17 -24.22 -15.73
N SER A 213 -13.32 -25.25 -15.75
CA SER A 213 -13.01 -26.07 -14.57
C SER A 213 -12.38 -25.23 -13.47
N SER A 214 -12.75 -25.48 -12.21
CA SER A 214 -12.17 -24.80 -11.04
C SER A 214 -10.71 -25.19 -10.80
N HIS A 215 -10.32 -26.41 -11.17
CA HIS A 215 -8.95 -26.90 -11.04
C HIS A 215 -8.32 -27.06 -12.43
N ILE A 216 -7.21 -26.33 -12.67
CA ILE A 216 -6.42 -26.43 -13.89
C ILE A 216 -5.10 -27.14 -13.55
N PRO A 217 -4.77 -28.27 -14.20
CA PRO A 217 -3.61 -29.09 -13.86
C PRO A 217 -2.28 -28.52 -14.41
N THR A 218 -1.98 -27.25 -14.13
CA THR A 218 -0.78 -26.56 -14.65
C THR A 218 0.52 -27.16 -14.13
N ARG A 219 0.46 -27.89 -13.01
CA ARG A 219 1.61 -28.55 -12.39
C ARG A 219 1.99 -29.89 -13.00
N ASP A 220 1.18 -30.45 -13.90
CA ASP A 220 1.42 -31.77 -14.52
C ASP A 220 2.69 -31.79 -15.41
N SER A 221 3.16 -30.63 -15.88
CA SER A 221 4.43 -30.51 -16.61
C SER A 221 5.13 -29.16 -16.34
N LYS A 222 6.45 -29.12 -16.48
CA LYS A 222 7.24 -27.89 -16.43
C LYS A 222 6.82 -26.91 -17.53
N LEU A 223 6.40 -27.41 -18.70
CA LEU A 223 5.88 -26.57 -19.78
C LEU A 223 4.63 -25.81 -19.33
N THR A 224 3.64 -26.51 -18.78
CA THR A 224 2.39 -25.89 -18.32
C THR A 224 2.59 -24.97 -17.12
N ARG A 225 3.62 -25.21 -16.29
CA ARG A 225 4.05 -24.29 -15.23
C ARG A 225 4.65 -23.01 -15.82
N LEU A 226 5.58 -23.11 -16.77
CA LEU A 226 6.17 -21.96 -17.47
C LEU A 226 5.12 -21.12 -18.22
N LEU A 227 4.07 -21.77 -18.72
CA LEU A 227 2.99 -21.14 -19.48
C LEU A 227 1.75 -20.79 -18.65
N ARG A 228 1.83 -20.88 -17.32
CA ARG A 228 0.69 -20.62 -16.43
C ARG A 228 0.11 -19.22 -16.66
N ASP A 229 0.97 -18.23 -16.89
CA ASP A 229 0.53 -16.85 -17.20
C ASP A 229 -0.15 -16.73 -18.57
N SER A 230 0.15 -17.64 -19.50
CA SER A 230 -0.30 -17.61 -20.90
C SER A 230 -1.72 -18.16 -21.10
N PHE A 231 -2.22 -19.04 -20.24
CA PHE A 231 -3.55 -19.64 -20.38
C PHE A 231 -4.33 -19.56 -19.06
N GLY A 232 -5.41 -18.78 -19.04
CA GLY A 232 -6.17 -18.45 -17.83
C GLY A 232 -5.45 -17.48 -16.88
N GLY A 233 -4.31 -16.92 -17.30
CA GLY A 233 -3.46 -16.03 -16.53
C GLY A 233 -3.54 -14.56 -16.95
N SER A 234 -2.43 -13.83 -16.77
CA SER A 234 -2.36 -12.37 -16.97
C SER A 234 -1.79 -11.91 -18.32
N ALA A 235 -1.36 -12.83 -19.17
CA ALA A 235 -0.70 -12.51 -20.45
C ALA A 235 -1.70 -12.34 -21.61
N ARG A 236 -1.31 -11.53 -22.60
CA ARG A 236 -1.91 -11.55 -23.94
C ARG A 236 -1.28 -12.72 -24.72
N THR A 237 -2.10 -13.66 -25.17
CA THR A 237 -1.60 -14.91 -25.76
C THR A 237 -2.11 -15.09 -27.18
N SER A 238 -1.16 -15.25 -28.10
CA SER A 238 -1.42 -15.65 -29.49
C SER A 238 -0.90 -17.06 -29.73
N LEU A 239 -1.78 -17.93 -30.24
CA LEU A 239 -1.45 -19.29 -30.65
C LEU A 239 -1.50 -19.40 -32.17
N ILE A 240 -0.38 -19.81 -32.77
CA ILE A 240 -0.27 -20.12 -34.19
C ILE A 240 -0.36 -21.65 -34.32
N ILE A 241 -1.35 -22.12 -35.07
CA ILE A 241 -1.44 -23.54 -35.41
C ILE A 241 -0.86 -23.77 -36.80
N THR A 242 0.12 -24.67 -36.90
CA THR A 242 0.76 -25.03 -38.17
C THR A 242 0.30 -26.41 -38.60
N ILE A 243 -0.17 -26.54 -39.85
CA ILE A 243 -0.80 -27.75 -40.38
C ILE A 243 -0.12 -28.21 -41.67
N GLY A 244 -0.14 -29.52 -41.92
CA GLY A 244 0.35 -30.10 -43.16
C GLY A 244 -0.79 -30.16 -44.18
N PRO A 245 -0.67 -29.56 -45.38
CA PRO A 245 -1.76 -29.54 -46.36
C PRO A 245 -2.00 -30.89 -47.06
N SER A 246 -1.09 -31.86 -46.89
CA SER A 246 -1.18 -33.18 -47.50
C SER A 246 -2.26 -34.05 -46.85
N SER A 247 -3.01 -34.80 -47.67
CA SER A 247 -4.01 -35.77 -47.20
C SER A 247 -3.42 -36.82 -46.24
N ARG A 248 -2.13 -37.12 -46.34
CA ARG A 248 -1.40 -38.04 -45.44
C ARG A 248 -1.40 -37.56 -43.98
N TYR A 249 -1.52 -36.24 -43.77
CA TYR A 249 -1.52 -35.61 -42.45
C TYR A 249 -2.93 -35.26 -41.95
N HIS A 250 -3.99 -35.75 -42.60
CA HIS A 250 -5.37 -35.39 -42.27
C HIS A 250 -5.70 -35.58 -40.77
N ALA A 251 -5.32 -36.72 -40.18
CA ALA A 251 -5.62 -37.02 -38.77
C ALA A 251 -4.93 -36.07 -37.78
N GLU A 252 -3.67 -35.71 -38.05
CA GLU A 252 -2.89 -34.78 -37.22
C GLU A 252 -3.40 -33.34 -37.41
N THR A 253 -3.65 -32.94 -38.66
CA THR A 253 -4.24 -31.64 -39.00
C THR A 253 -5.59 -31.43 -38.30
N ALA A 254 -6.48 -32.42 -38.34
CA ALA A 254 -7.75 -32.36 -37.61
C ALA A 254 -7.54 -32.22 -36.10
N SER A 255 -6.59 -32.97 -35.53
CA SER A 255 -6.26 -32.89 -34.09
C SER A 255 -5.72 -31.51 -33.70
N THR A 256 -4.84 -30.92 -34.52
CA THR A 256 -4.28 -29.58 -34.34
C THR A 256 -5.35 -28.49 -34.42
N ILE A 257 -6.25 -28.55 -35.40
CA ILE A 257 -7.36 -27.60 -35.54
C ILE A 257 -8.30 -27.68 -34.33
N MET A 258 -8.65 -28.89 -33.89
CA MET A 258 -9.50 -29.09 -32.71
C MET A 258 -8.85 -28.57 -31.43
N PHE A 259 -7.51 -28.68 -31.29
CA PHE A 259 -6.77 -28.05 -30.20
C PHE A 259 -6.89 -26.53 -30.26
N GLY A 260 -6.67 -25.92 -31.44
CA GLY A 260 -6.85 -24.49 -31.65
C GLY A 260 -8.25 -23.99 -31.29
N GLN A 261 -9.29 -24.70 -31.75
CA GLN A 261 -10.68 -24.37 -31.46
C GLN A 261 -11.02 -24.39 -29.96
N ARG A 262 -10.41 -25.30 -29.18
CA ARG A 262 -10.56 -25.31 -27.71
C ARG A 262 -9.80 -24.17 -27.06
N ALA A 263 -8.57 -23.90 -27.50
CA ALA A 263 -7.77 -22.79 -26.99
C ALA A 263 -8.44 -21.43 -27.22
N MET A 264 -9.18 -21.24 -28.32
CA MET A 264 -9.94 -20.01 -28.60
C MET A 264 -11.04 -19.70 -27.58
N LYS A 265 -11.48 -20.68 -26.79
CA LYS A 265 -12.50 -20.48 -25.75
C LYS A 265 -11.94 -19.91 -24.45
N ILE A 266 -10.62 -19.88 -24.29
CA ILE A 266 -9.94 -19.47 -23.07
C ILE A 266 -9.90 -17.95 -23.00
N VAL A 267 -10.26 -17.40 -21.83
CA VAL A 267 -10.23 -15.96 -21.57
C VAL A 267 -9.15 -15.68 -20.51
N ASN A 268 -8.22 -14.77 -20.83
CA ASN A 268 -7.18 -14.29 -19.91
C ASN A 268 -7.59 -12.95 -19.29
N MET A 269 -7.12 -12.69 -18.06
CA MET A 269 -7.34 -11.41 -17.37
C MET A 269 -6.08 -10.56 -17.39
N ILE A 270 -5.99 -9.66 -18.38
CA ILE A 270 -4.81 -8.83 -18.60
C ILE A 270 -4.57 -7.87 -17.43
N LYS A 271 -3.35 -7.84 -16.89
CA LYS A 271 -2.91 -6.89 -15.86
C LYS A 271 -1.69 -6.11 -16.32
N LEU A 272 -1.74 -4.78 -16.21
CA LEU A 272 -0.56 -3.93 -16.39
C LEU A 272 0.34 -4.04 -15.15
N LYS A 273 1.64 -4.26 -15.37
CA LYS A 273 2.63 -4.39 -14.30
C LYS A 273 3.42 -3.09 -14.20
N GLU A 274 3.00 -2.23 -13.29
CA GLU A 274 3.71 -1.00 -12.95
C GLU A 274 4.16 -1.05 -11.50
N GLU A 275 5.43 -0.74 -11.28
CA GLU A 275 6.07 -0.78 -9.97
C GLU A 275 6.79 0.55 -9.72
N PHE A 276 6.93 0.93 -8.44
CA PHE A 276 7.75 2.07 -8.07
C PHE A 276 9.24 1.74 -8.26
N ASP A 277 9.97 2.68 -8.86
CA ASP A 277 11.42 2.59 -8.98
C ASP A 277 12.08 3.05 -7.68
N TYR A 278 12.06 2.17 -6.68
CA TYR A 278 12.67 2.44 -5.38
C TYR A 278 14.17 2.71 -5.49
N GLU A 279 14.88 2.11 -6.44
CA GLU A 279 16.32 2.29 -6.63
C GLU A 279 16.63 3.71 -7.12
N SER A 280 15.92 4.18 -8.15
CA SER A 280 16.06 5.58 -8.59
C SER A 280 15.58 6.58 -7.54
N LEU A 281 14.57 6.22 -6.73
CA LEU A 281 14.10 7.07 -5.65
C LEU A 281 15.14 7.17 -4.52
N CYS A 282 15.71 6.05 -4.07
CA CYS A 282 16.77 6.03 -3.06
C CYS A 282 17.96 6.87 -3.53
N ARG A 283 18.42 6.69 -4.77
CA ARG A 283 19.52 7.50 -5.32
C ARG A 283 19.20 9.00 -5.37
N LYS A 284 17.94 9.37 -5.67
CA LYS A 284 17.50 10.78 -5.62
C LYS A 284 17.51 11.32 -4.18
N LEU A 285 17.02 10.53 -3.22
CA LEU A 285 17.00 10.90 -1.81
C LEU A 285 18.41 11.02 -1.24
N GLU A 286 19.30 10.08 -1.56
CA GLU A 286 20.73 10.13 -1.19
C GLU A 286 21.38 11.42 -1.73
N ASN A 287 21.21 11.74 -3.01
CA ASN A 287 21.72 12.99 -3.57
C ASN A 287 21.14 14.24 -2.89
N GLN A 288 19.87 14.20 -2.48
CA GLN A 288 19.26 15.31 -1.72
C GLN A 288 19.84 15.42 -0.30
N VAL A 289 20.07 14.30 0.36
CA VAL A 289 20.71 14.24 1.68
C VAL A 289 22.13 14.80 1.60
N ASP A 290 22.91 14.41 0.59
CA ASP A 290 24.27 14.91 0.38
C ASP A 290 24.27 16.43 0.16
N ASN A 291 23.37 16.94 -0.69
CA ASN A 291 23.24 18.37 -0.96
C ASN A 291 22.83 19.15 0.30
N LEU A 292 21.86 18.66 1.07
CA LEU A 292 21.41 19.30 2.32
C LEU A 292 22.52 19.26 3.38
N THR A 293 23.25 18.16 3.48
CA THR A 293 24.39 18.03 4.41
C THR A 293 25.49 19.04 4.06
N ALA A 294 25.82 19.19 2.78
CA ALA A 294 26.79 20.18 2.32
C ALA A 294 26.32 21.63 2.60
N GLU A 295 25.03 21.92 2.47
CA GLU A 295 24.47 23.23 2.79
C GLU A 295 24.45 23.51 4.30
N VAL A 296 24.14 22.53 5.14
CA VAL A 296 24.23 22.64 6.60
C VAL A 296 25.66 22.91 7.04
N ASP A 297 26.64 22.18 6.50
CA ASP A 297 28.07 22.40 6.77
C ASP A 297 28.51 23.82 6.35
N ARG A 298 28.02 24.30 5.20
CA ARG A 298 28.30 25.67 4.73
C ARG A 298 27.76 26.71 5.72
N GLN A 299 26.52 26.53 6.20
CA GLN A 299 25.93 27.45 7.18
C GLN A 299 26.60 27.37 8.55
N GLN A 300 27.06 26.19 8.96
CA GLN A 300 27.74 26.02 10.24
C GLN A 300 29.11 26.72 10.25
N LYS A 301 29.88 26.61 9.17
CA LYS A 301 31.13 27.37 8.97
C LYS A 301 30.91 28.89 8.98
N LEU A 302 29.81 29.36 8.38
CA LEU A 302 29.44 30.78 8.43
C LEU A 302 29.15 31.25 9.86
N ARG A 303 28.35 30.48 10.61
CA ARG A 303 28.05 30.79 12.02
C ARG A 303 29.30 30.77 12.91
N GLU A 304 30.23 29.84 12.70
CA GLU A 304 31.50 29.80 13.43
C GLU A 304 32.38 31.02 13.13
N SER A 305 32.44 31.45 11.87
CA SER A 305 33.16 32.66 11.45
C SER A 305 32.56 33.94 12.08
N GLU A 306 31.23 34.04 12.10
CA GLU A 306 30.51 35.15 12.77
C GLU A 306 30.75 35.13 14.28
N LYS A 307 30.66 33.97 14.92
CA LYS A 307 30.95 33.80 16.35
C LYS A 307 32.38 34.24 16.68
N TYR A 308 33.36 33.83 15.89
CA TYR A 308 34.75 34.24 16.11
C TYR A 308 34.95 35.76 15.99
N LYS A 309 34.26 36.41 15.04
CA LYS A 309 34.27 37.89 14.92
C LYS A 309 33.65 38.56 16.15
N LEU A 310 32.47 38.13 16.58
CA LEU A 310 31.81 38.67 17.78
C LEU A 310 32.64 38.46 19.05
N GLU A 311 33.27 37.31 19.23
CA GLU A 311 34.16 37.05 20.37
C GLU A 311 35.39 37.95 20.35
N LYS A 312 35.93 38.27 19.16
CA LYS A 312 37.04 39.21 19.03
C LYS A 312 36.61 40.63 19.39
N GLU A 313 35.49 41.10 18.86
CA GLU A 313 34.95 42.43 19.19
C GLU A 313 34.65 42.58 20.70
N LEU A 314 34.13 41.53 21.33
CA LEU A 314 33.90 41.51 22.77
C LEU A 314 35.19 41.65 23.57
N ARG A 315 36.26 40.91 23.19
CA ARG A 315 37.57 41.01 23.84
C ARG A 315 38.17 42.41 23.70
N ASP A 316 38.10 42.99 22.51
CA ASP A 316 38.63 44.33 22.25
C ASP A 316 37.87 45.39 23.08
N CYS A 317 36.54 45.25 23.20
CA CYS A 317 35.70 46.15 23.99
C CYS A 317 35.98 46.02 25.50
N GLN A 318 36.18 44.80 26.00
CA GLN A 318 36.55 44.55 27.40
C GLN A 318 37.92 45.15 27.76
N ALA A 319 38.91 45.04 26.86
CA ALA A 319 40.23 45.64 27.07
C ALA A 319 40.15 47.18 27.17
N SER A 320 39.38 47.81 26.28
CA SER A 320 39.16 49.26 26.31
C SER A 320 38.44 49.71 27.59
N PHE A 321 37.48 48.92 28.08
CA PHE A 321 36.78 49.22 29.33
C PHE A 321 37.71 49.16 30.54
N ALA A 322 38.55 48.13 30.63
CA ALA A 322 39.53 47.99 31.71
C ALA A 322 40.57 49.14 31.71
N GLU A 323 40.96 49.63 30.53
CA GLU A 323 41.87 50.77 30.40
C GLU A 323 41.21 52.09 30.86
N ALA A 324 39.94 52.30 30.52
CA ALA A 324 39.16 53.44 31.00
C ALA A 324 38.93 53.39 32.53
N GLU A 325 38.64 52.21 33.08
CA GLU A 325 38.45 52.00 34.51
C GLU A 325 39.74 52.33 35.30
N ASN A 326 40.89 51.83 34.85
CA ASN A 326 42.19 52.16 35.48
C ASN A 326 42.51 53.66 35.40
N SER A 327 42.18 54.31 34.29
CA SER A 327 42.37 55.76 34.13
C SER A 327 41.50 56.56 35.10
N LEU A 328 40.25 56.14 35.31
CA LEU A 328 39.33 56.76 36.27
C LEU A 328 39.77 56.56 37.72
N ILE A 329 40.22 55.36 38.08
CA ILE A 329 40.77 55.05 39.41
C ILE A 329 41.96 55.97 39.70
N THR A 330 42.91 56.05 38.77
CA THR A 330 44.11 56.89 38.90
C THR A 330 43.73 58.38 39.09
N ARG A 331 42.71 58.84 38.35
CA ARG A 331 42.20 60.22 38.48
C ARG A 331 41.53 60.47 39.82
N SER A 332 40.78 59.50 40.34
CA SER A 332 40.13 59.58 41.65
C SER A 332 41.16 59.67 42.78
N GLU A 333 42.19 58.82 42.77
CA GLU A 333 43.27 58.85 43.76
C GLU A 333 44.03 60.19 43.74
N PHE A 334 44.23 60.77 42.56
CA PHE A 334 44.84 62.10 42.43
C PHE A 334 43.95 63.18 43.07
N LEU A 335 42.64 63.16 42.81
CA LEU A 335 41.71 64.13 43.37
C LEU A 335 41.59 64.03 44.89
N GLU A 336 41.61 62.82 45.46
CA GLU A 336 41.61 62.63 46.92
C GLU A 336 42.86 63.22 47.58
N LYS A 337 44.04 63.04 46.97
CA LYS A 337 45.28 63.66 47.46
C LYS A 337 45.23 65.18 47.40
N GLU A 338 44.65 65.74 46.34
CA GLU A 338 44.48 67.19 46.20
C GLU A 338 43.51 67.74 47.25
N ASN A 339 42.41 67.03 47.51
CA ASN A 339 41.38 67.44 48.46
C ASN A 339 41.90 67.41 49.90
N THR A 340 42.60 66.34 50.30
CA THR A 340 43.24 66.26 51.62
C THR A 340 44.31 67.33 51.84
N ARG A 341 45.03 67.73 50.77
CA ARG A 341 45.95 68.87 50.84
C ARG A 341 45.21 70.18 51.11
N MET A 342 44.13 70.46 50.37
CA MET A 342 43.34 71.67 50.56
C MET A 342 42.68 71.73 51.94
N GLU A 343 42.18 70.60 52.46
CA GLU A 343 41.61 70.52 53.81
C GLU A 343 42.65 70.90 54.89
N LYS A 344 43.89 70.44 54.72
CA LYS A 344 44.99 70.78 55.64
C LYS A 344 45.34 72.27 55.57
N GLU A 345 45.45 72.83 54.37
CA GLU A 345 45.72 74.27 54.18
C GLU A 345 44.60 75.14 54.78
N MET A 346 43.33 74.72 54.64
CA MET A 346 42.18 75.41 55.23
C MET A 346 42.19 75.34 56.76
N ALA A 347 42.60 74.21 57.35
CA ALA A 347 42.74 74.06 58.79
C ALA A 347 43.85 74.96 59.36
N ASP A 348 45.00 75.03 58.69
CA ASP A 348 46.12 75.89 59.09
C ASP A 348 45.73 77.38 59.03
N LEU A 349 44.99 77.79 57.99
CA LEU A 349 44.44 79.15 57.88
C LEU A 349 43.46 79.49 58.99
N LEU A 350 42.60 78.55 59.40
CA LEU A 350 41.66 78.73 60.51
C LEU A 350 42.38 78.93 61.85
N ILE A 351 43.47 78.20 62.09
CA ILE A 351 44.29 78.36 63.30
C ILE A 351 44.93 79.74 63.34
N GLU A 352 45.46 80.21 62.21
CA GLU A 352 46.08 81.54 62.14
C GLU A 352 45.04 82.65 62.30
N LEU A 353 43.85 82.51 61.70
CA LEU A 353 42.76 83.48 61.85
C LEU A 353 42.31 83.61 63.31
N ASN A 354 42.20 82.50 64.04
CA ASN A 354 41.87 82.53 65.48
C ASN A 354 42.96 83.21 66.31
N ARG A 355 44.25 82.98 66.00
CA ARG A 355 45.35 83.68 66.68
C ARG A 355 45.30 85.20 66.46
N GLN A 356 44.93 85.63 65.25
CA GLN A 356 44.77 87.05 64.94
C GLN A 356 43.57 87.64 65.69
N ARG A 357 42.46 86.90 65.79
CA ARG A 357 41.30 87.28 66.59
C ARG A 357 41.67 87.46 68.07
N ASP A 358 42.36 86.50 68.68
CA ASP A 358 42.78 86.58 70.08
C ASP A 358 43.70 87.79 70.35
N ARG A 359 44.58 88.13 69.38
CA ARG A 359 45.40 89.34 69.45
C ARG A 359 44.57 90.63 69.37
N ASN A 360 43.53 90.65 68.54
CA ASN A 360 42.63 91.80 68.41
C ASN A 360 41.77 91.99 69.66
N ASP A 361 41.32 90.91 70.28
CA ASP A 361 40.58 90.95 71.55
C ASP A 361 41.47 91.54 72.66
N LEU A 362 42.75 91.13 72.73
CA LEU A 362 43.73 91.70 73.66
C LEU A 362 44.03 93.20 73.38
N MET A 363 44.00 93.63 72.12
CA MET A 363 44.12 95.04 71.77
C MET A 363 42.89 95.84 72.21
N CYS A 364 41.67 95.28 72.10
CA CYS A 364 40.45 95.92 72.58
C CYS A 364 40.44 96.11 74.10
N ASP A 365 40.97 95.15 74.86
CA ASP A 365 41.14 95.28 76.32
C ASP A 365 42.13 96.40 76.69
N LYS A 366 43.22 96.53 75.93
CA LYS A 366 44.19 97.64 76.10
C LYS A 366 43.59 99.00 75.77
N VAL A 367 42.76 99.07 74.72
CA VAL A 367 42.03 100.30 74.37
C VAL A 367 41.06 100.67 75.48
N SER A 368 40.29 99.72 76.02
CA SER A 368 39.40 99.95 77.16
C SER A 368 40.16 100.44 78.41
N HIS A 369 41.35 99.90 78.68
CA HIS A 369 42.19 100.35 79.80
C HIS A 369 42.76 101.77 79.58
N LEU A 370 43.10 102.13 78.33
CA LEU A 370 43.57 103.47 78.00
C LEU A 370 42.42 104.49 78.07
N GLU A 371 41.20 104.11 77.69
CA GLU A 371 40.00 104.92 77.83
C GLU A 371 39.66 105.18 79.31
N MET A 372 39.76 104.16 80.18
CA MET A 372 39.61 104.35 81.64
C MET A 372 40.68 105.26 82.25
N SER A 373 41.94 105.14 81.82
CA SER A 373 43.03 106.04 82.26
C SER A 373 42.86 107.47 81.74
N LEU A 374 42.26 107.65 80.55
CA LEU A 374 41.94 108.96 79.99
C LEU A 374 40.77 109.63 80.71
N GLU A 375 39.78 108.85 81.15
CA GLU A 375 38.65 109.30 81.97
C GLU A 375 39.12 109.71 83.39
N HIS A 376 40.04 108.94 83.99
CA HIS A 376 40.67 109.26 85.28
C HIS A 376 41.59 110.50 85.21
N SER A 377 42.17 110.78 84.04
CA SER A 377 43.03 111.96 83.80
C SER A 377 42.21 113.25 83.61
N LYS A 378 40.98 113.15 83.05
CA LYS A 378 40.07 114.31 82.88
C LYS A 378 39.41 114.80 84.16
N GLN A 379 39.37 113.98 85.22
CA GLN A 379 38.72 114.33 86.49
C GLN A 379 39.64 115.01 87.52
N HIS A 380 40.94 115.17 87.22
CA HIS A 380 41.93 115.66 88.20
C HIS A 380 42.71 116.93 87.81
N GLN A 381 42.25 117.70 86.82
CA GLN A 381 42.78 119.05 86.53
C GLN A 381 41.66 120.10 86.40
N LEU A 382 41.18 120.56 87.55
CA LEU A 382 40.54 121.86 87.73
C LEU A 382 41.01 122.43 89.08
N GLU A 383 42.28 122.84 89.14
CA GLU A 383 42.78 123.95 89.98
C GLU A 383 44.30 124.18 89.79
N ASN A 384 44.64 125.39 89.32
CA ASN A 384 45.87 126.18 89.50
C ASN A 384 47.26 125.59 89.16
N TYR A 385 48.26 126.35 88.73
CA TYR A 385 48.45 127.69 88.16
C TYR A 385 49.97 127.76 88.03
N SER A 386 50.48 128.11 86.84
CA SER A 386 51.78 128.76 86.60
C SER A 386 53.04 128.07 87.22
N TYR A 387 54.14 127.84 86.53
CA TYR A 387 54.83 128.77 85.66
C TYR A 387 56.10 128.03 85.21
N GLN A 388 56.46 128.27 83.97
CA GLN A 388 57.85 128.44 83.56
C GLN A 388 58.84 127.27 83.73
N LYS A 389 59.27 126.82 82.54
CA LYS A 389 60.69 126.96 82.16
C LYS A 389 61.64 125.97 82.84
N VAL A 390 61.35 124.68 82.69
CA VAL A 390 62.39 123.63 82.53
C VAL A 390 62.01 122.68 81.38
N LEU A 391 61.50 123.23 80.27
CA LEU A 391 61.12 122.48 79.06
C LEU A 391 61.95 122.92 77.85
N ALA A 392 63.24 123.19 78.09
CA ALA A 392 64.24 123.39 77.05
C ALA A 392 65.01 122.09 76.73
N ASP A 393 64.99 121.09 77.62
CA ASP A 393 65.77 119.86 77.46
C ASP A 393 64.94 118.63 77.03
N THR A 394 63.61 118.75 76.93
CA THR A 394 62.73 117.63 76.52
C THR A 394 62.42 117.60 75.02
N THR A 395 62.55 118.75 74.33
CA THR A 395 62.13 118.91 72.94
C THR A 395 63.09 118.23 71.94
N GLN A 396 64.36 118.03 72.31
CA GLN A 396 65.35 117.37 71.44
C GLN A 396 65.26 115.83 71.45
N MET A 397 64.61 115.24 72.47
CA MET A 397 64.39 113.78 72.58
C MET A 397 63.15 113.33 71.79
N TYR A 398 62.09 114.15 71.77
CA TYR A 398 60.87 113.82 71.04
C TYR A 398 61.00 113.98 69.52
N GLU A 399 61.85 114.89 69.02
CA GLU A 399 62.09 115.01 67.57
C GLU A 399 62.81 113.77 66.98
N LYS A 400 63.70 113.12 67.74
CA LYS A 400 64.37 111.88 67.31
C LYS A 400 63.41 110.68 67.32
N ASN A 401 62.56 110.57 68.34
CA ASN A 401 61.58 109.49 68.44
C ASN A 401 60.47 109.60 67.39
N ILE A 402 60.05 110.83 67.01
CA ILE A 402 59.06 111.04 65.95
C ILE A 402 59.63 110.70 64.56
N ALA A 403 60.92 110.95 64.32
CA ALA A 403 61.57 110.56 63.06
C ALA A 403 61.70 109.04 62.91
N ASP A 404 62.05 108.32 63.98
CA ASP A 404 62.14 106.85 63.96
C ASP A 404 60.75 106.17 63.87
N LEU A 405 59.71 106.74 64.49
CA LEU A 405 58.33 106.28 64.36
C LEU A 405 57.74 106.53 62.96
N LYS A 406 58.07 107.66 62.31
CA LYS A 406 57.66 107.90 60.91
C LYS A 406 58.28 106.89 59.94
N LYS A 407 59.55 106.51 60.16
CA LYS A 407 60.24 105.51 59.34
C LYS A 407 59.68 104.09 59.55
N GLN A 408 59.23 103.75 60.76
CA GLN A 408 58.52 102.50 61.02
C GLN A 408 57.10 102.49 60.43
N LEU A 409 56.41 103.64 60.42
CA LEU A 409 55.08 103.78 59.84
C LEU A 409 55.10 103.68 58.30
N GLU A 410 56.13 104.21 57.63
CA GLU A 410 56.30 104.06 56.17
C GLU A 410 56.61 102.60 55.76
N VAL A 411 57.34 101.85 56.59
CA VAL A 411 57.61 100.41 56.36
C VAL A 411 56.37 99.56 56.58
N GLU A 412 55.55 99.85 57.60
CA GLU A 412 54.27 99.16 57.83
C GLU A 412 53.22 99.54 56.78
N HIS A 413 53.19 100.79 56.30
CA HIS A 413 52.28 101.20 55.22
C HIS A 413 52.65 100.55 53.89
N ALA A 414 53.94 100.31 53.61
CA ALA A 414 54.38 99.54 52.45
C ALA A 414 53.99 98.04 52.55
N ARG A 415 54.07 97.43 53.75
CA ARG A 415 53.60 96.06 54.00
C ARG A 415 52.08 95.92 53.87
N ALA A 416 51.32 96.91 54.33
CA ALA A 416 49.86 96.92 54.23
C ALA A 416 49.37 97.04 52.77
N VAL A 417 50.09 97.75 51.90
CA VAL A 417 49.79 97.82 50.46
C VAL A 417 50.13 96.49 49.77
N SER A 418 51.29 95.89 50.07
CA SER A 418 51.67 94.55 49.57
C SER A 418 50.68 93.46 49.99
N GLY A 419 50.23 93.47 51.25
CA GLY A 419 49.21 92.52 51.73
C GLY A 419 47.82 92.73 51.10
N LYS A 420 47.50 93.96 50.68
CA LYS A 420 46.25 94.26 49.95
C LYS A 420 46.32 93.77 48.50
N GLU A 421 47.47 93.87 47.85
CA GLU A 421 47.71 93.33 46.50
C GLU A 421 47.69 91.80 46.49
N GLU A 422 48.31 91.14 47.48
CA GLU A 422 48.24 89.68 47.66
C GLU A 422 46.81 89.19 47.92
N LEU A 423 46.03 89.91 48.74
CA LEU A 423 44.63 89.59 49.00
C LEU A 423 43.77 89.71 47.72
N GLU A 424 44.03 90.71 46.87
CA GLU A 424 43.26 90.92 45.65
C GLU A 424 43.59 89.87 44.57
N VAL A 425 44.86 89.44 44.49
CA VAL A 425 45.27 88.28 43.68
C VAL A 425 44.61 87.00 44.20
N MET A 426 44.56 86.81 45.53
CA MET A 426 43.94 85.63 46.13
C MET A 426 42.42 85.58 45.92
N LYS A 427 41.72 86.73 45.98
CA LYS A 427 40.30 86.81 45.60
C LYS A 427 40.06 86.48 44.14
N LYS A 428 40.96 86.91 43.24
CA LYS A 428 40.87 86.58 41.81
C LYS A 428 41.05 85.08 41.57
N ILE A 429 42.04 84.46 42.22
CA ILE A 429 42.27 83.01 42.16
C ILE A 429 41.07 82.24 42.74
N LEU A 430 40.48 82.69 43.84
CA LEU A 430 39.27 82.08 44.41
C LEU A 430 38.05 82.23 43.47
N SER A 431 37.90 83.37 42.81
CA SER A 431 36.86 83.60 41.79
C SER A 431 37.02 82.65 40.60
N ASP A 432 38.24 82.46 40.11
CA ASP A 432 38.51 81.57 38.97
C ASP A 432 38.34 80.09 39.35
N HIS A 433 38.76 79.68 40.55
CA HIS A 433 38.45 78.35 41.08
C HIS A 433 36.94 78.13 41.25
N LYS A 434 36.19 79.14 41.72
CA LYS A 434 34.72 79.05 41.85
C LYS A 434 34.05 78.84 40.50
N LYS A 435 34.50 79.53 39.43
CA LYS A 435 34.02 79.30 38.07
C LYS A 435 34.38 77.90 37.55
N SER A 436 35.59 77.43 37.84
CA SER A 436 36.04 76.08 37.46
C SER A 436 35.22 74.97 38.15
N ILE A 437 34.96 75.11 39.46
CA ILE A 437 34.10 74.20 40.21
C ILE A 437 32.69 74.17 39.61
N GLN A 438 32.12 75.35 39.33
CA GLN A 438 30.78 75.44 38.75
C GLN A 438 30.70 74.83 37.34
N HIS A 439 31.78 74.94 36.55
CA HIS A 439 31.90 74.28 35.25
C HIS A 439 31.96 72.76 35.40
N HIS A 440 32.80 72.24 36.30
CA HIS A 440 32.88 70.81 36.57
C HIS A 440 31.59 70.23 37.17
N GLU A 441 30.84 70.99 37.97
CA GLU A 441 29.50 70.60 38.43
C GLU A 441 28.51 70.46 37.27
N THR A 442 28.53 71.38 36.30
CA THR A 442 27.68 71.28 35.11
C THR A 442 28.06 70.11 34.20
N GLU A 443 29.36 69.84 34.01
CA GLU A 443 29.82 68.66 33.26
C GLU A 443 29.45 67.36 33.98
N ASN A 444 29.66 67.27 35.30
CA ASN A 444 29.24 66.10 36.08
C ASN A 444 27.73 65.86 36.00
N SER A 445 26.93 66.94 36.00
CA SER A 445 25.48 66.82 35.79
C SER A 445 25.13 66.28 34.40
N ALA A 446 25.87 66.69 33.36
CA ALA A 446 25.68 66.18 32.00
C ALA A 446 26.10 64.71 31.88
N TYR A 447 27.24 64.32 32.46
CA TYR A 447 27.69 62.93 32.50
C TYR A 447 26.74 62.03 33.27
N LYS A 448 26.23 62.45 34.43
CA LYS A 448 25.22 61.70 35.19
C LYS A 448 23.94 61.49 34.38
N LYS A 449 23.50 62.50 33.62
CA LYS A 449 22.33 62.39 32.74
C LYS A 449 22.57 61.41 31.59
N ALA A 450 23.70 61.51 30.91
CA ALA A 450 24.07 60.59 29.83
C ALA A 450 24.21 59.14 30.32
N LEU A 451 24.78 58.95 31.52
CA LEU A 451 24.89 57.64 32.16
C LEU A 451 23.50 57.07 32.50
N ALA A 452 22.60 57.88 33.06
CA ALA A 452 21.23 57.45 33.35
C ALA A 452 20.45 57.04 32.08
N GLU A 453 20.59 57.82 31.00
CA GLU A 453 19.97 57.49 29.71
C GLU A 453 20.55 56.21 29.08
N ALA A 454 21.87 55.99 29.20
CA ALA A 454 22.51 54.78 28.73
C ALA A 454 22.07 53.55 29.54
N THR A 455 22.05 53.65 30.88
CA THR A 455 21.56 52.60 31.78
C THR A 455 20.11 52.24 31.46
N GLN A 456 19.24 53.24 31.25
CA GLN A 456 17.84 52.99 30.90
C GLN A 456 17.68 52.27 29.55
N ARG A 457 18.53 52.58 28.55
CA ARG A 457 18.53 51.86 27.26
C ARG A 457 18.95 50.41 27.43
N PHE A 458 19.99 50.15 28.23
CA PHE A 458 20.44 48.79 28.50
C PHE A 458 19.42 48.00 29.32
N GLU A 459 18.80 48.58 30.34
CA GLU A 459 17.72 47.94 31.10
C GLU A 459 16.54 47.56 30.19
N LYS A 460 16.15 48.45 29.28
CA LYS A 460 15.08 48.16 28.31
C LYS A 460 15.48 47.03 27.35
N LYS A 461 16.75 46.97 26.94
CA LYS A 461 17.25 45.91 26.06
C LYS A 461 17.38 44.57 26.79
N ILE A 462 17.81 44.59 28.04
CA ILE A 462 17.84 43.42 28.92
C ILE A 462 16.42 42.89 29.11
N ALA A 463 15.44 43.74 29.43
CA ALA A 463 14.05 43.32 29.57
C ALA A 463 13.47 42.70 28.27
N GLU A 464 13.81 43.26 27.11
CA GLU A 464 13.41 42.71 25.81
C GLU A 464 14.03 41.34 25.53
N LEU A 465 15.32 41.17 25.84
CA LEU A 465 16.02 39.89 25.69
C LEU A 465 15.55 38.84 26.71
N THR A 466 15.27 39.24 27.95
CA THR A 466 14.70 38.37 28.98
C THR A 466 13.34 37.83 28.53
N LYS A 467 12.49 38.70 27.98
CA LYS A 467 11.19 38.27 27.43
C LYS A 467 11.33 37.29 26.26
N GLN A 468 12.26 37.54 25.33
CA GLN A 468 12.54 36.60 24.24
C GLN A 468 13.09 35.26 24.74
N LEU A 469 13.84 35.26 25.84
CA LEU A 469 14.35 34.05 26.47
C LEU A 469 13.22 33.28 27.17
N GLU A 470 12.32 33.96 27.86
CA GLU A 470 11.11 33.38 28.48
C GLU A 470 10.19 32.74 27.44
N ASP A 471 9.91 33.43 26.32
CA ASP A 471 9.09 32.89 25.23
C ASP A 471 9.73 31.64 24.60
N LYS A 472 11.07 31.63 24.46
CA LYS A 472 11.81 30.45 23.97
C LYS A 472 11.81 29.31 24.98
N ASN A 473 11.97 29.59 26.27
CA ASN A 473 11.94 28.57 27.31
C ASN A 473 10.54 27.94 27.43
N ALA A 474 9.47 28.73 27.31
CA ALA A 474 8.10 28.21 27.26
C ALA A 474 7.90 27.29 26.03
N HIS A 475 8.51 27.61 24.89
CA HIS A 475 8.46 26.75 23.71
C HIS A 475 9.23 25.43 23.92
N VAL A 476 10.36 25.47 24.63
CA VAL A 476 11.12 24.26 25.00
C VAL A 476 10.34 23.39 25.97
N GLU A 477 9.68 23.94 26.98
CA GLU A 477 8.81 23.17 27.90
C GLU A 477 7.70 22.42 27.15
N VAL A 478 7.04 23.07 26.19
CA VAL A 478 6.00 22.42 25.37
C VAL A 478 6.58 21.26 24.54
N ILE A 479 7.78 21.42 23.99
CA ILE A 479 8.47 20.36 23.24
C ILE A 479 8.89 19.22 24.17
N GLU A 480 9.35 19.51 25.39
CA GLU A 480 9.71 18.51 26.39
C GLU A 480 8.48 17.72 26.87
N GLU A 481 7.33 18.35 27.06
CA GLU A 481 6.06 17.67 27.36
C GLU A 481 5.61 16.76 26.20
N GLN A 482 5.73 17.24 24.95
CA GLN A 482 5.43 16.42 23.76
C GLN A 482 6.38 15.23 23.63
N LEU A 483 7.67 15.43 23.91
CA LEU A 483 8.68 14.37 23.91
C LEU A 483 8.42 13.35 25.04
N HIS A 484 7.99 13.82 26.22
CA HIS A 484 7.65 12.95 27.34
C HIS A 484 6.40 12.10 27.03
N SER A 485 5.37 12.71 26.44
CA SER A 485 4.17 12.02 25.96
C SER A 485 4.51 10.98 24.88
N ALA A 486 5.37 11.33 23.92
CA ALA A 486 5.84 10.40 22.90
C ALA A 486 6.63 9.22 23.50
N LYS A 487 7.52 9.48 24.47
CA LYS A 487 8.28 8.43 25.17
C LYS A 487 7.38 7.50 25.99
N SER A 488 6.36 8.04 26.66
CA SER A 488 5.37 7.23 27.39
C SER A 488 4.56 6.33 26.44
N CYS A 489 4.14 6.88 25.30
CA CYS A 489 3.44 6.12 24.27
C CYS A 489 4.31 5.00 23.69
N LEU A 490 5.60 5.27 23.46
CA LEU A 490 6.58 4.28 23.00
C LEU A 490 6.80 3.17 24.03
N SER A 491 6.94 3.52 25.32
CA SER A 491 7.11 2.56 26.40
C SER A 491 5.88 1.65 26.57
N ASN A 492 4.68 2.23 26.46
CA ASN A 492 3.44 1.46 26.54
C ASN A 492 3.30 0.51 25.34
N HIS A 493 3.68 0.96 24.15
CA HIS A 493 3.70 0.12 22.96
C HIS A 493 4.73 -1.00 23.08
N GLN A 494 5.92 -0.71 23.64
CA GLN A 494 6.98 -1.69 23.85
C GLN A 494 6.58 -2.77 24.86
N ASN A 495 5.89 -2.40 25.95
CA ASN A 495 5.33 -3.36 26.91
C ASN A 495 4.21 -4.22 26.30
N SER A 496 3.31 -3.61 25.52
CA SER A 496 2.25 -4.32 24.80
C SER A 496 2.82 -5.34 23.80
N MET A 497 3.88 -4.96 23.07
CA MET A 497 4.57 -5.89 22.17
C MET A 497 5.25 -7.03 22.91
N GLN A 498 5.81 -6.77 24.10
CA GLN A 498 6.44 -7.80 24.92
C GLN A 498 5.42 -8.85 25.42
N GLU A 499 4.22 -8.41 25.80
CA GLU A 499 3.10 -9.29 26.18
C GLU A 499 2.58 -10.11 24.99
N GLU A 500 2.43 -9.49 23.81
CA GLU A 500 2.05 -10.20 22.58
C GLU A 500 3.08 -11.26 22.17
N ILE A 501 4.38 -10.97 22.32
CA ILE A 501 5.46 -11.91 22.03
C ILE A 501 5.38 -13.14 22.96
N GLU A 502 5.11 -12.96 24.25
CA GLU A 502 4.96 -14.10 25.17
C GLU A 502 3.70 -14.92 24.90
N ASP A 503 2.57 -14.29 24.60
CA ASP A 503 1.35 -15.02 24.21
C ASP A 503 1.55 -15.81 22.90
N LEU A 504 2.28 -15.25 21.93
CA LEU A 504 2.64 -15.95 20.69
C LEU A 504 3.58 -17.14 20.93
N LYS A 505 4.55 -17.01 21.84
CA LYS A 505 5.42 -18.14 22.22
C LYS A 505 4.62 -19.26 22.86
N GLU A 506 3.64 -18.94 23.71
CA GLU A 506 2.83 -19.95 24.37
C GLU A 506 1.86 -20.65 23.42
N LYS A 507 1.24 -19.89 22.49
CA LYS A 507 0.44 -20.46 21.39
C LYS A 507 1.26 -21.36 20.48
N LEU A 508 2.49 -20.95 20.14
CA LEU A 508 3.40 -21.77 19.35
C LEU A 508 3.74 -23.09 20.05
N ARG A 509 3.97 -23.05 21.37
CA ARG A 509 4.24 -24.25 22.18
C ARG A 509 3.07 -25.23 22.18
N ARG A 510 1.84 -24.74 22.32
CA ARG A 510 0.61 -25.56 22.24
C ARG A 510 0.41 -26.17 20.85
N SER A 511 0.68 -25.40 19.80
CA SER A 511 0.60 -25.88 18.41
C SER A 511 1.61 -26.99 18.11
N CYS A 512 2.84 -26.87 18.61
CA CYS A 512 3.86 -27.90 18.47
C CYS A 512 3.48 -29.20 19.19
N GLN A 513 2.94 -29.12 20.41
CA GLN A 513 2.45 -30.29 21.15
C GLN A 513 1.29 -30.99 20.43
N SER A 514 0.37 -30.22 19.84
CA SER A 514 -0.72 -30.78 19.04
C SER A 514 -0.21 -31.46 17.76
N HIS A 515 0.80 -30.91 17.10
CA HIS A 515 1.40 -31.52 15.92
C HIS A 515 2.07 -32.85 16.24
N GLU A 516 2.74 -32.96 17.39
CA GLU A 516 3.37 -34.20 17.85
C GLU A 516 2.33 -35.30 18.12
N GLY A 517 1.17 -34.93 18.69
CA GLY A 517 0.01 -35.82 18.83
C GLY A 517 -0.53 -36.32 17.48
N ILE A 518 -0.74 -35.43 16.53
CA ILE A 518 -1.22 -35.80 15.18
C ILE A 518 -0.19 -36.68 14.45
N LEU A 519 1.11 -36.44 14.64
CA LEU A 519 2.18 -37.21 14.00
C LEU A 519 2.18 -38.67 14.49
N THR A 520 1.95 -38.89 15.79
CA THR A 520 1.88 -40.25 16.36
C THR A 520 0.62 -40.99 15.91
N GLU A 521 -0.51 -40.31 15.81
CA GLU A 521 -1.76 -40.88 15.29
C GLU A 521 -1.64 -41.22 13.79
N PHE A 522 -1.00 -40.36 13.00
CA PHE A 522 -0.70 -40.62 11.59
C PHE A 522 0.22 -41.83 11.40
N GLN A 523 1.22 -42.01 12.27
CA GLN A 523 2.09 -43.20 12.23
C GLN A 523 1.32 -44.50 12.55
N SER A 524 0.37 -44.44 13.50
CA SER A 524 -0.50 -45.58 13.82
C SER A 524 -1.42 -45.95 12.65
N LEU A 525 -2.09 -44.96 12.04
CA LEU A 525 -2.93 -45.15 10.85
C LEU A 525 -2.14 -45.68 9.66
N LYS A 526 -0.88 -45.26 9.50
CA LYS A 526 0.01 -45.77 8.45
C LYS A 526 0.35 -47.25 8.65
N SER A 527 0.53 -47.69 9.89
CA SER A 527 0.72 -49.10 10.25
C SER A 527 -0.52 -49.94 9.93
N GLU A 528 -1.70 -49.45 10.32
CA GLU A 528 -2.97 -50.12 10.05
C GLU A 528 -3.26 -50.24 8.54
N HIS A 529 -3.00 -49.19 7.78
CA HIS A 529 -3.13 -49.21 6.32
C HIS A 529 -2.21 -50.25 5.68
N LYS A 530 -0.98 -50.41 6.18
CA LYS A 530 -0.05 -51.43 5.69
C LYS A 530 -0.60 -52.84 5.91
N ASN A 531 -1.15 -53.12 7.08
CA ASN A 531 -1.75 -54.42 7.40
C ASN A 531 -2.95 -54.74 6.49
N LEU A 532 -3.82 -53.76 6.24
CA LEU A 532 -4.97 -53.91 5.34
C LEU A 532 -4.57 -54.17 3.89
N VAL A 533 -3.46 -53.57 3.43
CA VAL A 533 -2.92 -53.83 2.09
C VAL A 533 -2.39 -55.26 1.98
N GLU A 534 -1.72 -55.78 3.01
CA GLU A 534 -1.25 -57.16 3.04
C GLU A 534 -2.41 -58.18 3.08
N GLU A 535 -3.47 -57.89 3.83
CA GLU A 535 -4.68 -58.73 3.87
C GLU A 535 -5.42 -58.74 2.52
N LYS A 536 -5.50 -57.58 1.85
CA LYS A 536 -6.09 -57.47 0.51
C LYS A 536 -5.38 -58.35 -0.52
N GLU A 537 -4.05 -58.42 -0.51
CA GLU A 537 -3.31 -59.26 -1.47
C GLU A 537 -3.51 -60.76 -1.16
N LYS A 538 -3.60 -61.16 0.12
CA LYS A 538 -3.95 -62.55 0.49
C LYS A 538 -5.33 -62.96 -0.02
N LEU A 539 -6.35 -62.11 0.19
CA LEU A 539 -7.71 -62.37 -0.28
C LEU A 539 -7.79 -62.47 -1.82
N LYS A 540 -6.96 -61.69 -2.51
CA LYS A 540 -6.89 -61.72 -3.98
C LYS A 540 -6.29 -63.02 -4.51
N GLU A 541 -5.28 -63.57 -3.82
CA GLU A 541 -4.70 -64.88 -4.09
C GLU A 541 -5.74 -66.00 -3.89
N GLU A 542 -6.48 -65.97 -2.78
CA GLU A 542 -7.55 -66.95 -2.48
C GLU A 542 -8.67 -66.90 -3.53
N LEU A 543 -9.05 -65.69 -3.97
CA LEU A 543 -10.07 -65.50 -4.99
C LEU A 543 -9.61 -66.05 -6.36
N TYR A 544 -8.33 -65.90 -6.67
CA TYR A 544 -7.74 -66.49 -7.87
C TYR A 544 -7.77 -68.03 -7.85
N ILE A 545 -7.37 -68.64 -6.73
CA ILE A 545 -7.42 -70.10 -6.54
C ILE A 545 -8.87 -70.62 -6.65
N THR A 546 -9.83 -69.92 -6.04
CA THR A 546 -11.24 -70.29 -6.07
C THR A 546 -11.81 -70.23 -7.48
N ARG A 547 -11.44 -69.20 -8.27
CA ARG A 547 -11.83 -69.11 -9.69
C ARG A 547 -11.29 -70.26 -10.52
N GLN A 548 -10.05 -70.71 -10.27
CA GLN A 548 -9.49 -71.86 -10.99
C GLN A 548 -10.21 -73.16 -10.66
N LYS A 549 -10.56 -73.38 -9.38
CA LYS A 549 -11.37 -74.54 -8.97
C LYS A 549 -12.73 -74.56 -9.64
N LEU A 550 -13.42 -73.42 -9.65
CA LEU A 550 -14.73 -73.29 -10.32
C LEU A 550 -14.66 -73.62 -11.82
N LEU A 551 -13.62 -73.15 -12.51
CA LEU A 551 -13.37 -73.47 -13.93
C LEU A 551 -13.13 -74.98 -14.14
N SER A 552 -12.48 -75.66 -13.20
CA SER A 552 -12.25 -77.11 -13.28
C SER A 552 -13.53 -77.91 -13.04
N GLU A 553 -14.38 -77.50 -12.11
CA GLU A 553 -15.70 -78.09 -11.89
C GLU A 553 -16.62 -77.87 -13.09
N GLU A 554 -16.59 -76.68 -13.71
CA GLU A 554 -17.39 -76.40 -14.89
C GLU A 554 -16.99 -77.30 -16.08
N LYS A 555 -15.69 -77.61 -16.22
CA LYS A 555 -15.21 -78.59 -17.20
C LYS A 555 -15.70 -79.99 -16.88
N GLN A 556 -15.61 -80.43 -15.62
CA GLN A 556 -16.13 -81.74 -15.20
C GLN A 556 -17.64 -81.85 -15.43
N ARG A 557 -18.41 -80.80 -15.12
CA ARG A 557 -19.85 -80.76 -15.35
C ARG A 557 -20.19 -80.92 -16.83
N LYS A 558 -19.46 -80.23 -17.73
CA LYS A 558 -19.62 -80.39 -19.19
C LYS A 558 -19.28 -81.80 -19.66
N THR A 559 -18.27 -82.45 -19.07
CA THR A 559 -17.94 -83.85 -19.38
C THR A 559 -19.08 -84.79 -18.97
N VAL A 560 -19.62 -84.62 -17.75
CA VAL A 560 -20.76 -85.41 -17.25
C VAL A 560 -22.02 -85.15 -18.07
N GLU A 561 -22.32 -83.90 -18.44
CA GLU A 561 -23.45 -83.55 -19.32
C GLU A 561 -23.32 -84.23 -20.69
N ASN A 562 -22.10 -84.31 -21.24
CA ASN A 562 -21.82 -85.00 -22.50
C ASN A 562 -21.95 -86.54 -22.39
N GLU A 563 -21.55 -87.14 -21.27
CA GLU A 563 -21.76 -88.56 -21.01
C GLU A 563 -23.24 -88.89 -20.78
N LEU A 564 -23.97 -88.03 -20.09
CA LEU A 564 -25.41 -88.16 -19.87
C LEU A 564 -26.20 -88.02 -21.18
N ALA A 565 -25.71 -87.18 -22.11
CA ALA A 565 -26.24 -87.09 -23.47
C ALA A 565 -25.94 -88.35 -24.32
N LYS A 566 -24.81 -89.03 -24.10
CA LYS A 566 -24.51 -90.33 -24.71
C LYS A 566 -25.41 -91.43 -24.16
N ILE A 567 -25.60 -91.48 -22.84
CA ILE A 567 -26.48 -92.46 -22.17
C ILE A 567 -27.93 -92.27 -22.62
N LYS A 568 -28.41 -91.03 -22.78
CA LYS A 568 -29.75 -90.74 -23.34
C LYS A 568 -29.96 -91.27 -24.77
N ARG A 569 -28.90 -91.49 -25.56
CA ARG A 569 -28.99 -92.06 -26.92
C ARG A 569 -28.95 -93.59 -26.95
N SER A 570 -28.58 -94.24 -25.85
CA SER A 570 -28.47 -95.70 -25.73
C SER A 570 -29.63 -96.35 -24.97
N VAL A 571 -30.69 -95.61 -24.63
CA VAL A 571 -31.88 -96.17 -23.99
C VAL A 571 -32.95 -96.49 -25.06
N PRO A 572 -33.33 -97.76 -25.25
CA PRO A 572 -34.47 -98.12 -26.08
C PRO A 572 -35.78 -97.70 -25.41
N THR A 573 -36.70 -97.15 -26.21
CA THR A 573 -38.09 -96.93 -25.83
C THR A 573 -38.84 -98.27 -25.82
N SER A 574 -39.11 -98.83 -24.65
CA SER A 574 -40.27 -99.71 -24.46
C SER A 574 -40.79 -99.60 -23.03
N GLU A 575 -42.10 -99.41 -22.94
CA GLU A 575 -42.92 -99.45 -21.73
C GLU A 575 -42.84 -100.83 -21.05
N ASN A 576 -42.63 -100.84 -19.73
CA ASN A 576 -43.45 -101.52 -18.72
C ASN A 576 -42.66 -101.69 -17.41
N ASP A 577 -43.30 -101.26 -16.31
CA ASP A 577 -43.26 -101.85 -14.96
C ASP A 577 -41.91 -101.84 -14.17
N PHE A 578 -41.82 -101.59 -12.87
CA PHE A 578 -42.77 -101.67 -11.76
C PHE A 578 -42.20 -100.81 -10.59
N GLU A 579 -43.09 -100.40 -9.69
CA GLU A 579 -42.85 -99.70 -8.42
C GLU A 579 -41.81 -100.38 -7.50
N ASP A 580 -41.19 -99.62 -6.57
CA ASP A 580 -41.54 -99.65 -5.14
C ASP A 580 -40.36 -99.37 -4.16
N LYS A 581 -40.72 -98.80 -2.99
CA LYS A 581 -40.03 -98.79 -1.67
C LYS A 581 -38.98 -97.74 -1.26
N LYS A 582 -39.54 -96.73 -0.58
CA LYS A 582 -39.10 -95.90 0.56
C LYS A 582 -38.52 -96.70 1.76
N SER A 583 -37.42 -96.24 2.39
CA SER A 583 -37.07 -96.59 3.80
C SER A 583 -35.77 -95.96 4.37
N TYR A 584 -35.88 -95.26 5.52
CA TYR A 584 -34.97 -95.21 6.72
C TYR A 584 -33.53 -94.62 6.59
N MET A 585 -32.91 -93.77 7.45
CA MET A 585 -33.07 -93.16 8.80
C MET A 585 -32.23 -91.83 8.85
N LYS A 586 -32.66 -90.71 9.47
CA LYS A 586 -32.39 -90.21 10.86
C LYS A 586 -30.92 -90.37 11.30
N ASP A 587 -30.18 -89.32 11.67
CA ASP A 587 -30.31 -88.58 12.96
C ASP A 587 -29.73 -87.15 12.98
N ASN A 588 -30.29 -86.34 13.91
CA ASN A 588 -29.93 -84.97 14.31
C ASN A 588 -28.71 -84.91 15.25
N ILE A 589 -28.08 -83.73 15.41
CA ILE A 589 -27.84 -83.07 16.72
C ILE A 589 -27.54 -81.56 16.52
N HIS A 590 -28.37 -80.77 17.21
CA HIS A 590 -28.27 -79.39 17.74
C HIS A 590 -26.96 -78.59 17.59
N ARG A 591 -26.93 -77.24 17.53
CA ARG A 591 -27.51 -76.28 18.50
C ARG A 591 -27.33 -74.83 17.97
N GLU A 592 -28.39 -74.01 17.98
CA GLU A 592 -28.27 -72.54 18.09
C GLU A 592 -28.03 -72.14 19.57
N PRO A 593 -27.67 -70.87 19.86
CA PRO A 593 -28.74 -69.93 20.24
C PRO A 593 -28.61 -68.51 19.67
N SER A 594 -29.76 -68.03 19.22
CA SER A 594 -30.32 -66.67 19.24
C SER A 594 -30.02 -65.88 20.55
N ASN A 595 -30.16 -64.55 20.74
CA ASN A 595 -31.14 -63.58 20.24
C ASN A 595 -30.93 -62.18 20.89
N LEU A 596 -31.52 -61.12 20.28
CA LEU A 596 -32.08 -59.87 20.86
C LEU A 596 -31.11 -58.79 21.46
N ALA A 597 -31.34 -57.46 21.34
CA ALA A 597 -32.51 -56.66 21.00
C ALA A 597 -32.13 -55.22 20.56
N SER A 598 -33.06 -54.55 19.86
CA SER A 598 -33.10 -53.10 19.50
C SER A 598 -33.49 -52.20 20.70
N PRO A 599 -33.45 -50.84 20.64
CA PRO A 599 -34.50 -50.06 19.94
C PRO A 599 -34.08 -48.70 19.32
N MET A 600 -35.07 -48.08 18.66
CA MET A 600 -35.15 -46.89 17.80
C MET A 600 -34.56 -45.54 18.30
N GLY A 601 -34.27 -44.63 17.36
CA GLY A 601 -34.27 -43.17 17.57
C GLY A 601 -33.88 -42.33 16.34
N PHE A 602 -34.72 -41.36 15.96
CA PHE A 602 -34.65 -40.47 14.79
C PHE A 602 -33.52 -39.39 14.85
N HIS A 603 -32.90 -39.01 13.71
CA HIS A 603 -32.97 -37.68 13.07
C HIS A 603 -31.86 -37.38 12.03
N LYS A 604 -32.30 -36.76 10.92
CA LYS A 604 -31.70 -35.82 9.93
C LYS A 604 -30.18 -35.50 9.90
N ALA A 605 -29.68 -35.51 8.65
CA ALA A 605 -28.80 -34.54 7.96
C ALA A 605 -27.36 -34.28 8.47
N GLY A 606 -26.40 -34.41 7.56
CA GLY A 606 -25.02 -33.91 7.71
C GLY A 606 -24.20 -34.07 6.43
N GLN A 607 -24.02 -32.98 5.69
CA GLN A 607 -22.89 -32.78 4.78
C GLN A 607 -21.59 -32.84 5.59
N LEU A 608 -20.51 -33.31 4.96
CA LEU A 608 -19.15 -32.74 5.02
C LEU A 608 -18.18 -33.66 4.26
N LYS A 609 -17.50 -33.10 3.24
CA LYS A 609 -16.17 -33.55 2.84
C LYS A 609 -15.37 -32.31 2.43
N GLU A 610 -14.64 -31.81 3.40
CA GLU A 610 -13.61 -30.80 3.24
C GLU A 610 -12.46 -31.36 2.40
N THR A 611 -11.97 -30.56 1.45
CA THR A 611 -10.67 -30.76 0.83
C THR A 611 -9.89 -29.45 0.86
N ASN A 612 -8.62 -29.60 1.22
CA ASN A 612 -7.76 -28.65 1.90
C ASN A 612 -7.35 -27.40 1.11
N SER A 613 -7.27 -26.32 1.87
CA SER A 613 -7.02 -24.94 1.48
C SER A 613 -5.58 -24.50 1.77
N GLY A 614 -4.75 -24.41 0.73
CA GLY A 614 -3.41 -23.82 0.82
C GLY A 614 -3.35 -22.30 0.63
N GLN A 615 -4.40 -21.69 0.06
CA GLN A 615 -4.48 -20.23 -0.15
C GLN A 615 -5.35 -19.49 0.86
N ARG A 616 -6.21 -20.20 1.62
CA ARG A 616 -7.12 -19.58 2.60
C ARG A 616 -6.42 -19.04 3.85
N ALA A 617 -5.18 -19.48 4.13
CA ALA A 617 -4.49 -19.20 5.38
C ALA A 617 -3.97 -17.76 5.53
N THR A 618 -3.66 -17.04 4.44
CA THR A 618 -3.03 -15.70 4.54
C THR A 618 -4.03 -14.58 4.78
N ILE A 619 -5.25 -14.71 4.22
CA ILE A 619 -6.32 -13.70 4.39
C ILE A 619 -7.06 -13.92 5.73
N ALA A 620 -7.28 -15.18 6.12
CA ALA A 620 -7.77 -15.52 7.46
C ALA A 620 -6.83 -14.99 8.55
N LYS A 621 -5.51 -15.06 8.34
CA LYS A 621 -4.51 -14.47 9.24
C LYS A 621 -4.64 -12.96 9.43
N ILE A 622 -4.97 -12.18 8.40
CA ILE A 622 -5.12 -10.72 8.55
C ILE A 622 -6.31 -10.38 9.46
N CYS A 623 -7.44 -11.08 9.30
CA CYS A 623 -8.59 -10.92 10.18
C CYS A 623 -8.30 -11.39 11.62
N GLU A 624 -7.48 -12.45 11.78
CA GLU A 624 -7.07 -12.98 13.10
C GLU A 624 -5.98 -12.14 13.79
N GLU A 625 -5.03 -11.56 13.03
CA GLU A 625 -3.87 -10.82 13.56
C GLU A 625 -4.14 -9.31 13.73
N VAL A 626 -4.94 -8.68 12.85
CA VAL A 626 -5.26 -7.24 12.91
C VAL A 626 -6.61 -6.98 13.57
N GLY A 627 -7.54 -7.93 13.49
CA GLY A 627 -8.94 -7.78 13.90
C GLY A 627 -9.78 -7.13 12.81
N LEU A 628 -10.82 -7.83 12.36
CA LEU A 628 -11.73 -7.37 11.30
C LEU A 628 -12.38 -6.01 11.66
N GLN A 629 -12.77 -5.80 12.91
CA GLN A 629 -13.26 -4.50 13.40
C GLN A 629 -12.31 -3.32 13.15
N LYS A 630 -10.99 -3.47 13.34
CA LYS A 630 -10.03 -2.38 13.11
C LYS A 630 -9.96 -2.01 11.63
N ILE A 631 -10.04 -3.00 10.74
CA ILE A 631 -10.06 -2.79 9.29
C ILE A 631 -11.36 -2.07 8.88
N LEU A 632 -12.50 -2.45 9.47
CA LEU A 632 -13.78 -1.81 9.21
C LEU A 632 -13.82 -0.36 9.72
N GLN A 633 -13.17 -0.03 10.83
CA GLN A 633 -13.04 1.36 11.31
C GLN A 633 -12.35 2.28 10.30
N LEU A 634 -11.38 1.76 9.53
CA LEU A 634 -10.69 2.55 8.50
C LEU A 634 -11.60 2.96 7.33
N LEU A 635 -12.75 2.30 7.15
CA LEU A 635 -13.78 2.75 6.19
C LEU A 635 -14.38 4.11 6.57
N THR A 636 -14.26 4.53 7.83
CA THR A 636 -14.73 5.83 8.32
C THR A 636 -13.63 6.88 8.44
N SER A 637 -12.43 6.59 7.93
CA SER A 637 -11.31 7.54 7.92
C SER A 637 -11.69 8.85 7.23
N THR A 638 -11.22 9.97 7.77
CA THR A 638 -11.33 11.30 7.13
C THR A 638 -10.35 11.44 5.96
N ASP A 639 -9.33 10.59 5.90
CA ASP A 639 -8.38 10.52 4.79
C ASP A 639 -8.95 9.68 3.65
N SER A 640 -9.17 10.31 2.50
CA SER A 640 -9.74 9.67 1.31
C SER A 640 -8.88 8.53 0.76
N ASP A 641 -7.55 8.60 0.86
CA ASP A 641 -6.66 7.54 0.35
C ASP A 641 -6.69 6.33 1.28
N VAL A 642 -6.69 6.55 2.59
CA VAL A 642 -6.90 5.47 3.58
C VAL A 642 -8.25 4.81 3.34
N GLN A 643 -9.29 5.60 3.12
CA GLN A 643 -10.65 5.10 2.86
C GLN A 643 -10.70 4.27 1.56
N VAL A 644 -10.06 4.73 0.47
CA VAL A 644 -9.95 3.96 -0.79
C VAL A 644 -9.27 2.62 -0.57
N HIS A 645 -8.17 2.57 0.18
CA HIS A 645 -7.45 1.32 0.44
C HIS A 645 -8.24 0.40 1.38
N ALA A 646 -8.87 0.94 2.42
CA ALA A 646 -9.72 0.18 3.34
C ALA A 646 -10.88 -0.51 2.59
N VAL A 647 -11.57 0.21 1.70
CA VAL A 647 -12.68 -0.35 0.90
C VAL A 647 -12.19 -1.46 -0.03
N LYS A 648 -10.99 -1.33 -0.61
CA LYS A 648 -10.38 -2.40 -1.43
C LYS A 648 -10.05 -3.64 -0.61
N VAL A 649 -9.51 -3.47 0.60
CA VAL A 649 -9.25 -4.60 1.51
C VAL A 649 -10.56 -5.30 1.85
N VAL A 650 -11.59 -4.56 2.24
CA VAL A 650 -12.90 -5.13 2.59
C VAL A 650 -13.55 -5.83 1.38
N ALA A 651 -13.45 -5.28 0.17
CA ALA A 651 -13.95 -5.92 -1.04
C ALA A 651 -13.27 -7.27 -1.32
N ASN A 652 -11.94 -7.35 -1.10
CA ASN A 652 -11.18 -8.59 -1.22
C ASN A 652 -11.55 -9.58 -0.11
N LEU A 653 -11.73 -9.13 1.13
CA LEU A 653 -12.18 -9.98 2.24
C LEU A 653 -13.58 -10.56 1.97
N ALA A 654 -14.49 -9.74 1.43
CA ALA A 654 -15.86 -10.13 1.09
C ALA A 654 -15.92 -11.15 -0.06
N ALA A 655 -14.88 -11.28 -0.87
CA ALA A 655 -14.81 -12.28 -1.94
C ALA A 655 -14.74 -13.72 -1.41
N GLU A 656 -14.35 -13.91 -0.14
CA GLU A 656 -14.28 -15.21 0.52
C GLU A 656 -15.59 -15.52 1.28
N ASP A 657 -16.23 -16.65 0.97
CA ASP A 657 -17.52 -17.06 1.53
C ASP A 657 -17.53 -17.11 3.07
N SER A 658 -16.41 -17.52 3.68
CA SER A 658 -16.28 -17.61 5.15
C SER A 658 -16.28 -16.26 5.87
N ASN A 659 -16.03 -15.17 5.15
CA ASN A 659 -15.94 -13.83 5.71
C ASN A 659 -17.21 -13.00 5.49
N GLN A 660 -18.03 -13.37 4.50
CA GLN A 660 -19.19 -12.58 4.10
C GLN A 660 -20.17 -12.33 5.26
N GLU A 661 -20.49 -13.34 6.07
CA GLU A 661 -21.39 -13.19 7.22
C GLU A 661 -20.73 -12.37 8.33
N LYS A 662 -19.47 -12.67 8.67
CA LYS A 662 -18.70 -11.97 9.70
C LYS A 662 -18.55 -10.47 9.43
N ILE A 663 -18.29 -10.09 8.18
CA ILE A 663 -18.19 -8.68 7.77
C ILE A 663 -19.52 -7.94 8.02
N VAL A 664 -20.66 -8.59 7.79
CA VAL A 664 -21.97 -8.00 8.06
C VAL A 664 -22.23 -7.91 9.56
N ASP A 665 -21.93 -8.96 10.31
CA ASP A 665 -22.10 -9.02 11.77
C ASP A 665 -21.27 -7.97 12.50
N GLU A 666 -20.07 -7.66 12.00
CA GLU A 666 -19.18 -6.63 12.55
C GLU A 666 -19.49 -5.20 12.04
N GLY A 667 -20.60 -5.00 11.32
CA GLY A 667 -21.05 -3.67 10.88
C GLY A 667 -20.37 -3.16 9.59
N GLY A 668 -19.61 -3.99 8.89
CA GLY A 668 -18.94 -3.62 7.65
C GLY A 668 -19.91 -3.24 6.53
N LEU A 669 -21.10 -3.87 6.49
CA LEU A 669 -22.15 -3.49 5.56
C LEU A 669 -22.65 -2.06 5.81
N ASP A 670 -22.83 -1.64 7.07
CA ASP A 670 -23.27 -0.28 7.40
C ASP A 670 -22.27 0.76 6.90
N ALA A 671 -20.98 0.50 7.12
CA ALA A 671 -19.92 1.36 6.62
C ALA A 671 -19.90 1.45 5.08
N LEU A 672 -20.05 0.31 4.38
CA LEU A 672 -20.11 0.30 2.91
C LEU A 672 -21.34 1.06 2.36
N LEU A 673 -22.50 0.93 3.00
CA LEU A 673 -23.71 1.66 2.61
C LEU A 673 -23.57 3.17 2.89
N MET A 674 -22.96 3.55 4.02
CA MET A 674 -22.65 4.95 4.33
C MET A 674 -21.72 5.56 3.27
N LEU A 675 -20.75 4.80 2.78
CA LEU A 675 -19.86 5.24 1.70
C LEU A 675 -20.61 5.44 0.37
N LEU A 676 -21.53 4.54 0.00
CA LEU A 676 -22.38 4.74 -1.18
C LEU A 676 -23.27 5.99 -1.06
N GLN A 677 -23.69 6.33 0.17
CA GLN A 677 -24.55 7.49 0.42
C GLN A 677 -23.79 8.82 0.39
N SER A 678 -22.61 8.87 1.01
CA SER A 678 -21.89 10.11 1.32
C SER A 678 -20.70 10.41 0.40
N SER A 679 -20.05 9.38 -0.14
CA SER A 679 -18.82 9.56 -0.92
C SER A 679 -19.10 10.15 -2.30
N ARG A 680 -18.23 11.06 -2.73
CA ARG A 680 -18.17 11.58 -4.11
C ARG A 680 -17.04 10.93 -4.91
N ASN A 681 -16.21 10.11 -4.28
CA ASN A 681 -15.07 9.47 -4.93
C ASN A 681 -15.54 8.24 -5.73
N MET A 682 -15.43 8.30 -7.05
CA MET A 682 -15.89 7.23 -7.94
C MET A 682 -15.21 5.89 -7.66
N THR A 683 -13.93 5.91 -7.25
CA THR A 683 -13.22 4.68 -6.89
C THR A 683 -13.81 4.04 -5.64
N ILE A 684 -14.16 4.84 -4.62
CA ILE A 684 -14.84 4.34 -3.41
C ILE A 684 -16.19 3.74 -3.78
N LEU A 685 -17.01 4.47 -4.54
CA LEU A 685 -18.34 4.00 -4.97
C LEU A 685 -18.27 2.68 -5.75
N ARG A 686 -17.32 2.58 -6.69
CA ARG A 686 -17.07 1.37 -7.49
C ARG A 686 -16.69 0.18 -6.62
N VAL A 687 -15.70 0.35 -5.75
CA VAL A 687 -15.16 -0.76 -4.95
C VAL A 687 -16.14 -1.15 -3.84
N ALA A 688 -16.84 -0.19 -3.23
CA ALA A 688 -17.90 -0.46 -2.26
C ALA A 688 -19.07 -1.22 -2.89
N SER A 689 -19.50 -0.85 -4.10
CA SER A 689 -20.51 -1.60 -4.86
C SER A 689 -20.05 -3.03 -5.15
N GLY A 690 -18.76 -3.21 -5.47
CA GLY A 690 -18.15 -4.53 -5.66
C GLY A 690 -18.10 -5.37 -4.37
N ALA A 691 -17.76 -4.75 -3.24
CA ALA A 691 -17.80 -5.41 -1.93
C ALA A 691 -19.22 -5.88 -1.59
N ILE A 692 -20.22 -5.01 -1.78
CA ILE A 692 -21.64 -5.35 -1.58
C ILE A 692 -22.07 -6.47 -2.54
N ALA A 693 -21.59 -6.48 -3.78
CA ALA A 693 -21.88 -7.57 -4.72
C ALA A 693 -21.38 -8.92 -4.19
N ASN A 694 -20.16 -8.95 -3.63
CA ASN A 694 -19.59 -10.16 -3.02
C ASN A 694 -20.39 -10.58 -1.78
N LEU A 695 -20.72 -9.64 -0.89
CA LEU A 695 -21.56 -9.91 0.29
C LEU A 695 -22.94 -10.45 -0.10
N ALA A 696 -23.52 -9.96 -1.20
CA ALA A 696 -24.82 -10.40 -1.73
C ALA A 696 -24.79 -11.80 -2.35
N MET A 697 -23.63 -12.46 -2.48
CA MET A 697 -23.57 -13.88 -2.88
C MET A 697 -24.11 -14.80 -1.78
N ASN A 698 -24.06 -14.37 -0.51
CA ASN A 698 -24.62 -15.10 0.62
C ASN A 698 -26.10 -14.76 0.84
N GLU A 699 -26.98 -15.76 0.82
CA GLU A 699 -28.44 -15.59 0.95
C GLU A 699 -28.87 -14.91 2.26
N ARG A 700 -28.16 -15.15 3.38
CA ARG A 700 -28.47 -14.50 4.68
C ARG A 700 -28.22 -13.00 4.63
N ASN A 701 -27.11 -12.60 4.01
CA ASN A 701 -26.73 -11.20 3.88
C ASN A 701 -27.68 -10.43 2.96
N GLN A 702 -28.23 -11.07 1.92
CA GLN A 702 -29.15 -10.41 0.98
C GLN A 702 -30.36 -9.78 1.70
N ALA A 703 -30.93 -10.45 2.70
CA ALA A 703 -32.04 -9.90 3.48
C ALA A 703 -31.63 -8.65 4.29
N VAL A 704 -30.42 -8.64 4.86
CA VAL A 704 -29.87 -7.51 5.62
C VAL A 704 -29.50 -6.35 4.71
N ILE A 705 -28.91 -6.62 3.54
CA ILE A 705 -28.60 -5.61 2.52
C ILE A 705 -29.88 -4.90 2.09
N MET A 706 -30.95 -5.66 1.83
CA MET A 706 -32.24 -5.09 1.43
C MET A 706 -32.90 -4.30 2.56
N SER A 707 -32.94 -4.82 3.79
CA SER A 707 -33.58 -4.12 4.91
C SER A 707 -32.88 -2.80 5.28
N LYS A 708 -31.59 -2.66 4.96
CA LYS A 708 -30.81 -1.43 5.15
C LYS A 708 -30.85 -0.48 3.94
N GLY A 709 -31.73 -0.71 2.96
CA GLY A 709 -31.87 0.14 1.77
C GLY A 709 -30.71 0.01 0.76
N GLY A 710 -30.01 -1.13 0.76
CA GLY A 710 -28.86 -1.35 -0.11
C GLY A 710 -29.21 -1.28 -1.59
N ALA A 711 -30.37 -1.80 -2.01
CA ALA A 711 -30.83 -1.68 -3.39
C ALA A 711 -31.10 -0.23 -3.79
N GLN A 712 -31.71 0.57 -2.91
CA GLN A 712 -31.98 1.99 -3.14
C GLN A 712 -30.68 2.78 -3.30
N LEU A 713 -29.68 2.53 -2.45
CA LEU A 713 -28.38 3.19 -2.53
C LEU A 713 -27.62 2.79 -3.80
N LEU A 714 -27.63 1.51 -4.17
CA LEU A 714 -27.04 1.02 -5.42
C LEU A 714 -27.71 1.66 -6.65
N ALA A 715 -29.04 1.72 -6.68
CA ALA A 715 -29.80 2.38 -7.75
C ALA A 715 -29.45 3.88 -7.84
N ARG A 716 -29.34 4.56 -6.70
CA ARG A 716 -28.90 5.96 -6.64
C ARG A 716 -27.47 6.13 -7.15
N THR A 717 -26.55 5.23 -6.83
CA THR A 717 -25.18 5.25 -7.35
C THR A 717 -25.19 5.10 -8.88
N ALA A 718 -25.97 4.17 -9.43
CA ALA A 718 -26.11 4.01 -10.88
C ALA A 718 -26.63 5.28 -11.58
N SER A 719 -27.63 5.96 -11.00
CA SER A 719 -28.18 7.20 -11.58
C SER A 719 -27.23 8.40 -11.58
N ARG A 720 -26.09 8.32 -10.89
CA ARG A 720 -25.14 9.42 -10.70
C ARG A 720 -23.86 9.28 -11.52
N THR A 721 -23.73 8.22 -12.29
CA THR A 721 -22.49 7.90 -12.98
C THR A 721 -22.74 7.22 -14.32
N ASP A 722 -21.97 7.61 -15.31
CA ASP A 722 -21.89 6.92 -16.60
C ASP A 722 -20.66 5.99 -16.67
N ASP A 723 -19.87 5.87 -15.59
CA ASP A 723 -18.68 5.01 -15.56
C ASP A 723 -19.06 3.52 -15.70
N PRO A 724 -18.68 2.86 -16.81
CA PRO A 724 -19.08 1.48 -17.06
C PRO A 724 -18.58 0.49 -16.01
N GLN A 725 -17.43 0.76 -15.38
CA GLN A 725 -16.88 -0.15 -14.36
C GLN A 725 -17.71 -0.09 -13.07
N THR A 726 -18.11 1.11 -12.64
CA THR A 726 -19.01 1.31 -11.50
C THR A 726 -20.38 0.70 -11.77
N LEU A 727 -20.96 0.98 -12.94
CA LEU A 727 -22.25 0.39 -13.36
C LEU A 727 -22.19 -1.14 -13.40
N ARG A 728 -21.07 -1.73 -13.83
CA ARG A 728 -20.89 -3.19 -13.82
C ARG A 728 -20.93 -3.76 -12.40
N MET A 729 -20.29 -3.09 -11.43
CA MET A 729 -20.31 -3.54 -10.03
C MET A 729 -21.71 -3.42 -9.42
N VAL A 730 -22.39 -2.30 -9.68
CA VAL A 730 -23.78 -2.07 -9.23
C VAL A 730 -24.72 -3.12 -9.82
N ALA A 731 -24.67 -3.32 -11.14
CA ALA A 731 -25.47 -4.36 -11.81
C ALA A 731 -25.15 -5.76 -11.28
N GLY A 732 -23.89 -6.04 -10.95
CA GLY A 732 -23.47 -7.29 -10.34
C GLY A 732 -24.14 -7.53 -8.98
N ALA A 733 -24.15 -6.52 -8.11
CA ALA A 733 -24.80 -6.58 -6.80
C ALA A 733 -26.31 -6.78 -6.91
N LEU A 734 -26.99 -5.98 -7.73
CA LEU A 734 -28.43 -6.10 -7.97
C LEU A 734 -28.79 -7.46 -8.59
N ALA A 735 -27.96 -7.99 -9.50
CA ALA A 735 -28.17 -9.30 -10.10
C ALA A 735 -28.05 -10.47 -9.12
N ASN A 736 -27.24 -10.34 -8.07
CA ASN A 736 -27.17 -11.32 -6.98
C ASN A 736 -28.45 -11.27 -6.13
N LEU A 737 -28.93 -10.06 -5.82
CA LEU A 737 -30.19 -9.85 -5.07
C LEU A 737 -31.43 -10.35 -5.84
N CYS A 738 -31.44 -10.22 -7.18
CA CYS A 738 -32.48 -10.79 -8.05
C CYS A 738 -32.66 -12.32 -7.89
N GLY A 739 -31.63 -13.02 -7.41
CA GLY A 739 -31.67 -14.47 -7.17
C GLY A 739 -32.54 -14.90 -6.00
N ASN A 740 -33.10 -13.97 -5.21
CA ASN A 740 -33.89 -14.27 -4.03
C ASN A 740 -35.33 -13.79 -4.16
N GLU A 741 -36.26 -14.74 -4.32
CA GLU A 741 -37.68 -14.48 -4.55
C GLU A 741 -38.31 -13.62 -3.45
N LYS A 742 -37.89 -13.79 -2.18
CA LYS A 742 -38.44 -13.06 -1.04
C LYS A 742 -38.17 -11.56 -1.12
N LEU A 743 -37.14 -11.16 -1.86
CA LEU A 743 -36.67 -9.78 -1.95
C LEU A 743 -37.23 -9.05 -3.17
N HIS A 744 -37.88 -9.74 -4.10
CA HIS A 744 -38.32 -9.18 -5.39
C HIS A 744 -39.22 -7.95 -5.26
N LYS A 745 -40.17 -7.95 -4.32
CA LYS A 745 -41.05 -6.80 -4.08
C LYS A 745 -40.25 -5.59 -3.57
N MET A 746 -39.42 -5.79 -2.57
CA MET A 746 -38.57 -4.73 -2.00
C MET A 746 -37.56 -4.23 -3.03
N LEU A 747 -36.99 -5.11 -3.85
CA LEU A 747 -36.06 -4.75 -4.93
C LEU A 747 -36.73 -3.85 -5.98
N LYS A 748 -38.02 -4.07 -6.25
CA LYS A 748 -38.81 -3.19 -7.10
C LYS A 748 -39.08 -1.85 -6.42
N ASP A 749 -39.59 -1.88 -5.19
CA ASP A 749 -39.95 -0.68 -4.43
C ASP A 749 -38.74 0.25 -4.21
N ASP A 750 -37.54 -0.33 -4.03
CA ASP A 750 -36.26 0.39 -3.90
C ASP A 750 -35.69 0.88 -5.25
N GLY A 751 -36.34 0.59 -6.38
CA GLY A 751 -35.91 1.01 -7.71
C GLY A 751 -34.77 0.19 -8.32
N GLY A 752 -34.43 -0.97 -7.74
CA GLY A 752 -33.35 -1.84 -8.25
C GLY A 752 -33.62 -2.40 -9.65
N ILE A 753 -34.87 -2.78 -9.95
CA ILE A 753 -35.26 -3.26 -11.29
C ILE A 753 -35.16 -2.13 -12.31
N LYS A 754 -35.69 -0.95 -11.98
CA LYS A 754 -35.58 0.25 -12.80
C LYS A 754 -34.12 0.63 -13.09
N ALA A 755 -33.25 0.59 -12.09
CA ALA A 755 -31.82 0.86 -12.27
C ALA A 755 -31.15 -0.14 -13.22
N LEU A 756 -31.47 -1.44 -13.11
CA LEU A 756 -30.96 -2.46 -14.05
C LEU A 756 -31.36 -2.14 -15.50
N LEU A 757 -32.58 -1.67 -15.73
CA LEU A 757 -33.08 -1.29 -17.04
C LEU A 757 -32.43 -0.01 -17.57
N GLU A 758 -32.25 1.01 -16.72
CA GLU A 758 -31.59 2.27 -17.10
C GLU A 758 -30.12 2.07 -17.46
N MET A 759 -29.41 1.19 -16.73
CA MET A 759 -27.99 0.89 -16.98
C MET A 759 -27.70 0.25 -18.33
N VAL A 760 -28.72 -0.28 -19.01
CA VAL A 760 -28.61 -0.74 -20.40
C VAL A 760 -28.13 0.39 -21.31
N THR A 761 -28.58 1.62 -21.07
CA THR A 761 -28.29 2.77 -21.93
C THR A 761 -26.79 3.11 -21.99
N SER A 762 -25.99 2.57 -21.06
CA SER A 762 -24.54 2.67 -21.08
C SER A 762 -23.88 2.07 -22.34
N GLY A 763 -24.56 1.17 -23.06
CA GLY A 763 -24.03 0.50 -24.26
C GLY A 763 -22.83 -0.42 -24.00
N ASN A 764 -22.43 -0.60 -22.74
CA ASN A 764 -21.27 -1.40 -22.38
C ASN A 764 -21.64 -2.88 -22.27
N ASN A 765 -20.94 -3.74 -23.01
CA ASN A 765 -21.21 -5.18 -23.07
C ASN A 765 -21.14 -5.89 -21.71
N ASP A 766 -20.22 -5.49 -20.83
CA ASP A 766 -20.06 -6.12 -19.52
C ASP A 766 -21.20 -5.73 -18.57
N VAL A 767 -21.64 -4.47 -18.61
CA VAL A 767 -22.79 -3.98 -17.84
C VAL A 767 -24.05 -4.70 -18.30
N ILE A 768 -24.28 -4.75 -19.62
CA ILE A 768 -25.41 -5.45 -20.24
C ILE A 768 -25.41 -6.93 -19.86
N ALA A 769 -24.24 -7.58 -19.80
CA ALA A 769 -24.13 -8.97 -19.37
C ALA A 769 -24.60 -9.18 -17.93
N GLN A 770 -24.26 -8.27 -17.00
CA GLN A 770 -24.72 -8.33 -15.62
C GLN A 770 -26.22 -8.05 -15.49
N VAL A 771 -26.74 -7.09 -16.26
CA VAL A 771 -28.17 -6.78 -16.33
C VAL A 771 -28.96 -8.01 -16.82
N ALA A 772 -28.54 -8.61 -17.93
CA ALA A 772 -29.15 -9.83 -18.46
C ALA A 772 -29.13 -10.98 -17.44
N ARG A 773 -28.01 -11.16 -16.73
CA ARG A 773 -27.88 -12.15 -15.64
C ARG A 773 -28.89 -11.88 -14.51
N GLY A 774 -29.04 -10.63 -14.09
CA GLY A 774 -30.00 -10.23 -13.06
C GLY A 774 -31.44 -10.54 -13.46
N MET A 775 -31.83 -10.18 -14.68
CA MET A 775 -33.17 -10.49 -15.20
C MET A 775 -33.44 -11.98 -15.30
N ALA A 776 -32.44 -12.76 -15.77
CA ALA A 776 -32.55 -14.21 -15.84
C ALA A 776 -32.73 -14.85 -14.46
N ASN A 777 -31.96 -14.40 -13.46
CA ASN A 777 -32.08 -14.86 -12.08
C ASN A 777 -33.47 -14.55 -11.49
N PHE A 778 -33.96 -13.33 -11.71
CA PHE A 778 -35.28 -12.91 -11.25
C PHE A 778 -36.39 -13.76 -11.89
N ALA A 779 -36.42 -13.83 -13.22
CA ALA A 779 -37.40 -14.60 -13.97
C ALA A 779 -37.39 -16.08 -13.57
N LYS A 780 -36.20 -16.67 -13.39
CA LYS A 780 -36.05 -18.05 -12.95
C LYS A 780 -36.64 -18.29 -11.57
N CYS A 781 -36.35 -17.42 -10.60
CA CYS A 781 -36.88 -17.56 -9.24
C CYS A 781 -38.40 -17.38 -9.21
N GLU A 782 -38.92 -16.39 -9.92
CA GLU A 782 -40.36 -16.17 -10.05
C GLU A 782 -41.09 -17.34 -10.72
N SER A 783 -40.53 -17.88 -11.80
CA SER A 783 -41.11 -19.06 -12.48
C SER A 783 -41.19 -20.28 -11.57
N ARG A 784 -40.19 -20.49 -10.69
CA ARG A 784 -40.21 -21.57 -9.70
C ARG A 784 -41.32 -21.37 -8.67
N GLY A 785 -41.51 -20.14 -8.18
CA GLY A 785 -42.59 -19.80 -7.26
C GLY A 785 -43.98 -20.05 -7.85
N ILE A 786 -44.16 -19.72 -9.13
CA ILE A 786 -45.41 -19.94 -9.87
C ILE A 786 -45.68 -21.44 -10.07
N VAL A 787 -44.68 -22.20 -10.53
CA VAL A 787 -44.81 -23.66 -10.74
C VAL A 787 -45.10 -24.39 -9.41
N GLN A 788 -44.63 -23.87 -8.28
CA GLN A 788 -44.91 -24.40 -6.94
C GLN A 788 -46.23 -23.89 -6.33
N GLY A 789 -46.99 -23.04 -7.04
CA GLY A 789 -48.24 -22.44 -6.56
C GLY A 789 -48.08 -21.42 -5.43
N ARG A 790 -46.85 -20.98 -5.13
CA ARG A 790 -46.53 -20.02 -4.06
C ARG A 790 -46.70 -18.57 -4.50
N LYS A 791 -46.62 -18.33 -5.82
CA LYS A 791 -46.73 -17.01 -6.43
C LYS A 791 -47.77 -17.05 -7.55
N LYS A 792 -48.59 -16.01 -7.61
CA LYS A 792 -49.61 -15.75 -8.64
C LYS A 792 -49.51 -14.27 -9.01
N GLY A 793 -50.03 -13.88 -10.17
CA GLY A 793 -49.89 -12.51 -10.66
C GLY A 793 -48.97 -12.42 -11.87
N ARG A 794 -49.20 -11.36 -12.66
CA ARG A 794 -48.26 -10.84 -13.67
C ARG A 794 -46.89 -10.57 -13.04
N SER A 795 -45.82 -10.87 -13.78
CA SER A 795 -44.45 -10.69 -13.29
C SER A 795 -44.11 -9.21 -13.11
N LEU A 796 -43.39 -8.90 -12.03
CA LEU A 796 -42.91 -7.53 -11.75
C LEU A 796 -41.96 -7.00 -12.84
N LEU A 797 -41.27 -7.89 -13.56
CA LEU A 797 -40.44 -7.50 -14.71
C LEU A 797 -41.27 -6.99 -15.90
N MET A 798 -42.53 -7.41 -16.03
CA MET A 798 -43.43 -6.93 -17.08
C MET A 798 -43.95 -5.52 -16.80
N GLU A 799 -44.02 -5.14 -15.53
CA GLU A 799 -44.50 -3.82 -15.12
C GLU A 799 -43.49 -2.72 -15.45
N ASP A 800 -42.19 -3.04 -15.43
CA ASP A 800 -41.11 -2.06 -15.66
C ASP A 800 -40.58 -2.06 -17.12
N GLY A 801 -41.23 -2.79 -18.04
CA GLY A 801 -40.84 -2.79 -19.46
C GLY A 801 -39.64 -3.67 -19.82
N ALA A 802 -39.25 -4.62 -18.95
CA ALA A 802 -38.10 -5.48 -19.20
C ALA A 802 -38.28 -6.43 -20.40
N LEU A 803 -39.53 -6.81 -20.72
CA LEU A 803 -39.82 -7.70 -21.85
C LEU A 803 -39.38 -7.09 -23.18
N THR A 804 -39.74 -5.83 -23.43
CA THR A 804 -39.35 -5.12 -24.65
C THR A 804 -37.84 -5.09 -24.80
N TRP A 805 -37.12 -4.80 -23.70
CA TRP A 805 -35.67 -4.80 -23.70
C TRP A 805 -35.06 -6.17 -24.01
N LEU A 806 -35.55 -7.23 -23.36
CA LEU A 806 -35.08 -8.60 -23.57
C LEU A 806 -35.26 -9.04 -25.03
N ILE A 807 -36.38 -8.67 -25.64
CA ILE A 807 -36.67 -8.99 -27.05
C ILE A 807 -35.73 -8.21 -27.98
N SER A 808 -35.56 -6.89 -27.77
CA SER A 808 -34.65 -6.09 -28.60
C SER A 808 -33.19 -6.53 -28.52
N ASN A 809 -32.78 -7.20 -27.45
CA ASN A 809 -31.39 -7.61 -27.21
C ASN A 809 -31.15 -9.12 -27.34
N SER A 810 -32.16 -9.89 -27.73
CA SER A 810 -32.06 -11.35 -27.93
C SER A 810 -31.07 -11.74 -29.03
N HIS A 811 -30.77 -10.83 -29.95
CA HIS A 811 -29.82 -11.02 -31.05
C HIS A 811 -28.39 -10.56 -30.72
N THR A 812 -28.08 -10.20 -29.47
CA THR A 812 -26.75 -9.75 -29.07
C THR A 812 -25.65 -10.71 -29.52
N SER A 813 -24.51 -10.18 -29.99
CA SER A 813 -23.37 -10.96 -30.49
C SER A 813 -22.68 -11.78 -29.38
N SER A 814 -22.80 -11.34 -28.12
CA SER A 814 -22.26 -12.05 -26.96
C SER A 814 -23.06 -13.31 -26.65
N ALA A 815 -22.47 -14.49 -26.87
CA ALA A 815 -23.13 -15.78 -26.61
C ALA A 815 -23.53 -15.96 -25.13
N SER A 816 -22.75 -15.42 -24.18
CA SER A 816 -23.04 -15.49 -22.75
C SER A 816 -24.22 -14.59 -22.37
N THR A 817 -24.24 -13.35 -22.85
CA THR A 817 -25.34 -12.41 -22.64
C THR A 817 -26.63 -12.93 -23.28
N ARG A 818 -26.54 -13.38 -24.53
CA ARG A 818 -27.65 -13.99 -25.27
C ARG A 818 -28.29 -15.13 -24.47
N ARG A 819 -27.47 -16.02 -23.91
CA ARG A 819 -27.94 -17.14 -23.08
C ARG A 819 -28.80 -16.65 -21.90
N HIS A 820 -28.38 -15.62 -21.18
CA HIS A 820 -29.14 -15.09 -20.05
C HIS A 820 -30.47 -14.48 -20.52
N ILE A 821 -30.47 -13.74 -21.63
CA ILE A 821 -31.68 -13.16 -22.22
C ILE A 821 -32.67 -14.24 -22.64
N GLU A 822 -32.21 -15.25 -23.38
CA GLU A 822 -33.04 -16.37 -23.84
C GLU A 822 -33.63 -17.16 -22.66
N LEU A 823 -32.85 -17.38 -21.59
CA LEU A 823 -33.34 -17.99 -20.35
C LEU A 823 -34.41 -17.13 -19.67
N ALA A 824 -34.19 -15.81 -19.57
CA ALA A 824 -35.16 -14.90 -18.97
C ALA A 824 -36.50 -14.95 -19.71
N LEU A 825 -36.48 -14.87 -21.05
CA LEU A 825 -37.68 -14.98 -21.90
C LEU A 825 -38.41 -16.32 -21.68
N CYS A 826 -37.67 -17.44 -21.68
CA CYS A 826 -38.27 -18.76 -21.46
C CYS A 826 -38.86 -18.93 -20.05
N HIS A 827 -38.26 -18.31 -19.03
CA HIS A 827 -38.80 -18.34 -17.65
C HIS A 827 -40.00 -17.42 -17.47
N LEU A 828 -40.00 -16.24 -18.08
CA LEU A 828 -41.15 -15.33 -18.07
C LEU A 828 -42.36 -15.92 -18.81
N ALA A 829 -42.12 -16.66 -19.89
CA ALA A 829 -43.16 -17.34 -20.67
C ALA A 829 -43.84 -18.51 -19.93
N GLN A 830 -43.27 -18.99 -18.82
CA GLN A 830 -43.89 -20.02 -17.96
C GLN A 830 -45.09 -19.50 -17.19
N ASN A 831 -45.19 -18.18 -16.99
CA ASN A 831 -46.33 -17.57 -16.32
C ASN A 831 -47.43 -17.29 -17.33
N GLU A 832 -48.58 -17.94 -17.18
CA GLU A 832 -49.73 -17.71 -18.06
C GLU A 832 -50.23 -16.27 -18.00
N GLU A 833 -50.11 -15.60 -16.85
CA GLU A 833 -50.52 -14.20 -16.70
C GLU A 833 -49.64 -13.22 -17.50
N ASN A 834 -48.44 -13.65 -17.92
CA ASN A 834 -47.57 -12.86 -18.81
C ASN A 834 -47.92 -13.05 -20.30
N ALA A 835 -48.84 -13.95 -20.65
CA ALA A 835 -49.03 -14.37 -22.04
C ALA A 835 -49.49 -13.22 -22.96
N VAL A 836 -50.35 -12.33 -22.45
CA VAL A 836 -50.82 -11.16 -23.20
C VAL A 836 -49.67 -10.21 -23.53
N ASP A 837 -48.74 -9.99 -22.61
CA ASP A 837 -47.56 -9.14 -22.83
C ASP A 837 -46.66 -9.71 -23.93
N PHE A 838 -46.47 -11.04 -23.95
CA PHE A 838 -45.70 -11.73 -24.98
C PHE A 838 -46.34 -11.64 -26.37
N VAL A 839 -47.68 -11.72 -26.46
CA VAL A 839 -48.41 -11.54 -27.72
C VAL A 839 -48.28 -10.10 -28.22
N ASN A 840 -48.40 -9.12 -27.33
CA ASN A 840 -48.36 -7.71 -27.69
C ASN A 840 -46.95 -7.19 -28.03
N SER A 841 -45.89 -7.91 -27.65
CA SER A 841 -44.49 -7.42 -27.75
C SER A 841 -43.61 -8.21 -28.74
N ASP A 842 -44.19 -8.95 -29.69
CA ASP A 842 -43.47 -9.91 -30.57
C ASP A 842 -42.72 -11.03 -29.81
N GLY A 843 -42.98 -11.20 -28.51
CA GLY A 843 -42.30 -12.17 -27.66
C GLY A 843 -42.54 -13.62 -28.07
N VAL A 844 -43.74 -13.93 -28.61
CA VAL A 844 -44.04 -15.28 -29.13
C VAL A 844 -43.15 -15.62 -30.32
N ARG A 845 -42.94 -14.68 -31.26
CA ARG A 845 -42.04 -14.86 -32.41
C ARG A 845 -40.60 -15.09 -31.94
N GLU A 846 -40.18 -14.36 -30.92
CA GLU A 846 -38.84 -14.54 -30.35
C GLU A 846 -38.66 -15.91 -29.68
N LEU A 847 -39.68 -16.41 -28.97
CA LEU A 847 -39.68 -17.77 -28.43
C LEU A 847 -39.61 -18.84 -29.53
N GLU A 848 -40.30 -18.65 -30.65
CA GLU A 848 -40.19 -19.55 -31.80
C GLU A 848 -38.77 -19.59 -32.37
N ARG A 849 -38.14 -18.42 -32.52
CA ARG A 849 -36.75 -18.32 -32.96
C ARG A 849 -35.83 -19.07 -31.99
N ILE A 850 -35.93 -18.80 -30.69
CA ILE A 850 -35.14 -19.48 -29.65
C ILE A 850 -35.31 -21.00 -29.75
N SER A 851 -36.53 -21.49 -29.98
CA SER A 851 -36.84 -22.93 -30.08
C SER A 851 -36.13 -23.65 -31.25
N ARG A 852 -35.74 -22.90 -32.29
CA ARG A 852 -35.09 -23.40 -33.51
C ARG A 852 -33.58 -23.11 -33.50
N GLU A 853 -33.18 -21.91 -33.10
CA GLU A 853 -31.85 -21.36 -33.33
C GLU A 853 -30.97 -21.25 -32.09
N SER A 854 -31.51 -21.34 -30.86
CA SER A 854 -30.66 -21.20 -29.66
C SER A 854 -29.59 -22.27 -29.65
N ASN A 855 -28.34 -21.91 -29.31
CA ASN A 855 -27.20 -22.84 -29.30
C ASN A 855 -27.24 -23.86 -28.16
N LYS A 856 -28.21 -23.76 -27.25
CA LYS A 856 -28.33 -24.54 -26.03
C LYS A 856 -29.59 -25.39 -26.06
N GLU A 857 -29.41 -26.71 -26.03
CA GLU A 857 -30.51 -27.68 -26.18
C GLU A 857 -31.54 -27.58 -25.05
N ASP A 858 -31.12 -27.29 -23.82
CA ASP A 858 -31.98 -27.06 -22.67
C ASP A 858 -32.89 -25.84 -22.87
N ILE A 859 -32.36 -24.74 -23.41
CA ILE A 859 -33.12 -23.52 -23.70
C ILE A 859 -34.09 -23.76 -24.86
N ARG A 860 -33.64 -24.42 -25.94
CA ARG A 860 -34.51 -24.80 -27.07
C ARG A 860 -35.71 -25.62 -26.58
N ASN A 861 -35.45 -26.63 -25.76
CA ASN A 861 -36.50 -27.51 -25.26
C ASN A 861 -37.46 -26.77 -24.30
N LEU A 862 -36.95 -25.84 -23.50
CA LEU A 862 -37.80 -25.00 -22.65
C LEU A 862 -38.71 -24.09 -23.49
N ALA A 863 -38.18 -23.43 -24.52
CA ALA A 863 -38.96 -22.61 -25.45
C ALA A 863 -40.05 -23.42 -26.17
N ARG A 864 -39.71 -24.60 -26.71
CA ARG A 864 -40.68 -25.52 -27.33
C ARG A 864 -41.78 -25.94 -26.35
N LYS A 865 -41.41 -26.21 -25.11
CA LYS A 865 -42.35 -26.58 -24.06
C LYS A 865 -43.33 -25.42 -23.79
N MET A 866 -42.85 -24.18 -23.74
CA MET A 866 -43.70 -23.01 -23.48
C MET A 866 -44.69 -22.73 -24.61
N LEU A 867 -44.22 -22.79 -25.86
CA LEU A 867 -45.09 -22.65 -27.04
C LEU A 867 -46.17 -23.74 -27.10
N LYS A 868 -45.89 -24.95 -26.60
CA LYS A 868 -46.85 -26.06 -26.57
C LYS A 868 -47.79 -26.05 -25.38
N LEU A 869 -47.40 -25.55 -24.23
CA LEU A 869 -48.23 -25.65 -23.02
C LEU A 869 -49.18 -24.46 -22.85
N ASN A 870 -48.85 -23.29 -23.39
CA ASN A 870 -49.65 -22.09 -23.21
C ASN A 870 -50.69 -21.94 -24.35
N PRO A 871 -52.01 -22.02 -24.07
CA PRO A 871 -53.06 -21.96 -25.09
C PRO A 871 -53.05 -20.64 -25.88
N THR A 872 -52.70 -19.53 -25.21
CA THR A 872 -52.62 -18.19 -25.82
C THR A 872 -51.50 -18.13 -26.85
N PHE A 873 -50.35 -18.78 -26.58
CA PHE A 873 -49.25 -18.85 -27.54
C PHE A 873 -49.59 -19.76 -28.73
N GLN A 874 -50.32 -20.86 -28.50
CA GLN A 874 -50.80 -21.72 -29.59
C GLN A 874 -51.78 -20.99 -30.52
N ALA A 875 -52.72 -20.23 -29.96
CA ALA A 875 -53.68 -19.46 -30.74
C ALA A 875 -52.99 -18.43 -31.65
N GLN A 876 -51.95 -17.75 -31.16
CA GLN A 876 -51.16 -16.82 -31.95
C GLN A 876 -50.32 -17.52 -33.02
N ALA A 877 -49.72 -18.67 -32.72
CA ALA A 877 -48.93 -19.46 -33.66
C ALA A 877 -49.76 -20.13 -34.77
N GLN A 878 -51.09 -20.21 -34.62
CA GLN A 878 -52.03 -20.68 -35.65
C GLN A 878 -52.61 -19.54 -36.49
N ALA A 879 -52.50 -18.28 -36.02
CA ALA A 879 -52.97 -17.08 -36.72
C ALA A 879 -51.95 -16.52 -37.74
N HIS A 880 -50.73 -17.07 -37.74
CA HIS A 880 -49.63 -16.80 -38.67
C HIS A 880 -49.23 -18.10 -39.38
#